data_AF-A0A2G9RNI0-F1
#
_entry.id   AF-A0A2G9RNI0-F1
#
_cell.length_a   1.000
_cell.length_b   1.000
_cell.length_c   1.000
_cell.angle_alpha   90.00
_cell.angle_beta   90.00
_cell.angle_gamma   90.00
#
_symmetry.space_group_name_H-M   'P 1'
#
loop_
_entity.id
_entity.type
_entity.pdbx_description
1 polymer ?
#
loop_
_entity_poly.entity_id
_entity_poly.type
_entity_poly.pdbx_seq_one_letter_code
_entity_poly.pdbx_strand_id
1 'polypeptide(L)'
;MLFDCHLHTECPVGTYGANCALKCECESGGSCNRFSGCVCANGYHGQHCEKSDHHPQIVNLPSQVEFNLDSPAVLTCAASGNPQPVLGSIVLRRPDGSVIMASNALLDAERSTCTFTVPAMTLNDHGLWECRVSTSGGQDNLKFRVLVKVPPTPLEPPRLLGRGSRALILEPIYNFSGDGPISSIKLLYQLNGMKSDWSSIIVEQKDSITLPNLKPVTAYQVRYQLSRPGPGGEGPLGPIAVLETDCIGPSPPKDVHVNPLSRDSMKVIWSPPDDPNGGIIKYTVESRRFGVLEGQQWTDTEGHNQTWKIIKDLNSSTSYQIRVRASSRVPGEWSQTVIASTFKSHPMVPSMESRNPRVPNSGQQLLLAIIGSVSVTCFTIIVALLALFCIKKNLFRRRKMFTYQSGSGEETILQFSSGTLTLTRRPRPQTEPFTYPILAWADIKFEDVIGEGNFGQVIKAMIKKDGVRMNAAVKMLKEFASENDHRDFAGELEVLCKLGHHPNIINLLGACENRGYLYIAIEFAPFGNLLDFLRKSRVLETDPAFAKEHGTASTLTSQQLLQFASDVAKGMQYLSEKQFIHRDLAARNILVGENLVGKIADFGLSRGEEVYVKKTMGRLPVRWMAIESLNYSVYTTKSDV
;
A
#
# COMPACT_ATOMS: atom_id res chain seq x y z
N MET A 1 -96.24 8.01 45.47
CA MET A 1 -94.88 8.25 44.94
C MET A 1 -94.25 6.90 44.67
N LEU A 2 -94.52 6.36 43.48
CA LEU A 2 -93.86 5.16 42.95
C LEU A 2 -92.64 5.66 42.17
N PHE A 3 -91.44 5.28 42.59
CA PHE A 3 -90.26 5.42 41.74
C PHE A 3 -90.40 4.40 40.61
N ASP A 4 -90.70 4.90 39.43
CA ASP A 4 -90.83 4.13 38.21
C ASP A 4 -89.44 3.68 37.77
N CYS A 5 -89.06 2.43 38.08
CA CYS A 5 -87.83 1.81 37.61
C CYS A 5 -87.98 1.35 36.15
N HIS A 6 -88.20 2.28 35.23
CA HIS A 6 -88.03 2.04 33.80
C HIS A 6 -86.60 2.37 33.36
N LEU A 7 -85.63 1.56 33.81
CA LEU A 7 -84.27 1.51 33.24
C LEU A 7 -84.10 0.24 32.38
N HIS A 8 -85.04 0.00 31.45
CA HIS A 8 -84.96 -1.13 30.51
C HIS A 8 -84.26 -0.80 29.19
N THR A 9 -83.80 0.44 29.00
CA THR A 9 -83.06 0.82 27.78
C THR A 9 -81.57 0.64 27.99
N GLU A 10 -80.96 -0.25 27.20
CA GLU A 10 -79.51 -0.41 27.18
C GLU A 10 -78.85 0.87 26.66
N CYS A 11 -77.70 1.24 27.23
CA CYS A 11 -76.94 2.38 26.73
C CYS A 11 -76.54 2.15 25.27
N PRO A 12 -76.63 3.20 24.41
CA PRO A 12 -76.10 3.16 23.06
C PRO A 12 -74.64 2.72 23.04
N VAL A 13 -74.25 1.96 21.99
CA VAL A 13 -72.87 1.49 21.80
C VAL A 13 -71.90 2.67 21.89
N GLY A 14 -70.88 2.56 22.74
CA GLY A 14 -69.88 3.60 22.96
C GLY A 14 -70.22 4.62 24.05
N THR A 15 -71.25 4.40 24.86
CA THR A 15 -71.60 5.25 26.02
C THR A 15 -71.70 4.46 27.32
N TYR A 16 -71.43 5.11 28.45
CA TYR A 16 -71.43 4.52 29.79
C TYR A 16 -71.82 5.52 30.88
N GLY A 17 -71.95 5.04 32.12
CA GLY A 17 -72.26 5.87 33.29
C GLY A 17 -73.76 6.19 33.46
N ALA A 18 -74.09 7.02 34.45
CA ALA A 18 -75.48 7.36 34.76
C ALA A 18 -76.17 8.00 33.54
N ASN A 19 -77.34 7.47 33.16
CA ASN A 19 -78.12 7.89 32.00
C ASN A 19 -77.35 7.86 30.66
N CYS A 20 -76.26 7.07 30.56
CA CYS A 20 -75.42 6.97 29.37
C CYS A 20 -74.81 8.31 28.92
N ALA A 21 -74.61 9.23 29.87
CA ALA A 21 -74.16 10.60 29.59
C ALA A 21 -72.65 10.69 29.28
N LEU A 22 -71.87 9.64 29.57
CA LEU A 22 -70.44 9.61 29.31
C LEU A 22 -70.14 8.81 28.04
N LYS A 23 -69.17 9.27 27.26
CA LYS A 23 -68.74 8.61 26.03
C LYS A 23 -67.47 7.80 26.29
N CYS A 24 -67.43 6.58 25.78
CA CYS A 24 -66.22 5.77 25.78
C CYS A 24 -65.24 6.29 24.72
N GLU A 25 -64.07 6.71 25.17
CA GLU A 25 -62.93 7.08 24.34
C GLU A 25 -61.79 6.11 24.67
N CYS A 26 -61.96 4.84 24.29
CA CYS A 26 -61.00 3.80 24.65
C CYS A 26 -59.90 3.71 23.59
N GLU A 27 -58.66 3.79 24.04
CA GLU A 27 -57.45 3.67 23.23
C GLU A 27 -56.91 2.23 23.27
N SER A 28 -55.87 1.96 22.48
CA SER A 28 -55.05 0.74 22.56
C SER A 28 -55.83 -0.59 22.51
N GLY A 29 -56.95 -0.63 21.79
CA GLY A 29 -57.81 -1.81 21.66
C GLY A 29 -58.72 -2.09 22.86
N GLY A 30 -58.90 -1.11 23.76
CA GLY A 30 -59.86 -1.19 24.86
C GLY A 30 -61.31 -1.28 24.37
N SER A 31 -62.13 -2.03 25.10
CA SER A 31 -63.55 -2.22 24.79
C SER A 31 -64.42 -1.36 25.71
N CYS A 32 -65.53 -0.83 25.18
CA CYS A 32 -66.44 -0.01 25.96
C CYS A 32 -67.44 -0.91 26.73
N ASN A 33 -67.38 -0.87 28.06
CA ASN A 33 -68.37 -1.48 28.93
C ASN A 33 -69.36 -0.41 29.40
N ARG A 34 -70.65 -0.66 29.17
CA ARG A 34 -71.74 0.29 29.51
C ARG A 34 -71.81 0.68 30.99
N PHE A 35 -71.23 -0.11 31.90
CA PHE A 35 -71.24 0.15 33.34
C PHE A 35 -69.96 0.83 33.82
N SER A 36 -68.80 0.36 33.37
CA SER A 36 -67.50 0.77 33.91
C SER A 36 -66.67 1.67 32.99
N GLY A 37 -67.12 1.94 31.77
CA GLY A 37 -66.34 2.67 30.76
C GLY A 37 -65.34 1.76 30.06
N CYS A 38 -64.11 2.24 29.83
CA CYS A 38 -63.12 1.48 29.08
C CYS A 38 -62.60 0.28 29.88
N VAL A 39 -62.68 -0.90 29.27
CA VAL A 39 -62.06 -2.14 29.74
C VAL A 39 -60.85 -2.40 28.86
N CYS A 40 -59.68 -2.28 29.46
CA CYS A 40 -58.40 -2.32 28.76
C CYS A 40 -58.00 -3.73 28.34
N ALA A 41 -57.34 -3.82 27.19
CA ALA A 41 -56.69 -5.04 26.75
C ALA A 41 -55.51 -5.38 27.69
N ASN A 42 -55.08 -6.64 27.69
CA ASN A 42 -53.97 -7.09 28.52
C ASN A 42 -52.71 -6.22 28.28
N GLY A 43 -52.13 -5.70 29.36
CA GLY A 43 -50.94 -4.85 29.34
C GLY A 43 -51.23 -3.34 29.24
N TYR A 44 -52.49 -2.92 29.33
CA TYR A 44 -52.88 -1.51 29.36
C TYR A 44 -53.79 -1.18 30.55
N HIS A 45 -53.70 0.04 31.06
CA HIS A 45 -54.50 0.58 32.15
C HIS A 45 -54.75 2.08 31.95
N GLY A 46 -55.54 2.68 32.84
CA GLY A 46 -55.94 4.09 32.76
C GLY A 46 -57.44 4.24 32.51
N GLN A 47 -57.93 5.48 32.56
CA GLN A 47 -59.36 5.77 32.40
C GLN A 47 -59.84 5.48 30.96
N HIS A 48 -58.90 5.58 30.01
CA HIS A 48 -59.10 5.45 28.58
C HIS A 48 -58.20 4.36 27.97
N CYS A 49 -57.51 3.55 28.78
CA CYS A 49 -56.50 2.57 28.34
C CYS A 49 -55.28 3.21 27.67
N GLU A 50 -54.92 4.41 28.13
CA GLU A 50 -53.87 5.27 27.61
C GLU A 50 -52.47 4.95 28.17
N LYS A 51 -52.39 4.17 29.25
CA LYS A 51 -51.13 3.78 29.91
C LYS A 51 -50.82 2.32 29.64
N SER A 52 -49.55 2.01 29.44
CA SER A 52 -49.07 0.65 29.24
C SER A 52 -48.37 0.13 30.49
N ASP A 53 -48.44 -1.17 30.72
CA ASP A 53 -47.70 -1.86 31.78
C ASP A 53 -46.25 -2.21 31.39
N HIS A 54 -45.90 -2.00 30.12
CA HIS A 54 -44.56 -2.28 29.60
C HIS A 54 -43.69 -1.03 29.64
N HIS A 55 -42.72 -1.01 30.57
CA HIS A 55 -41.76 0.09 30.68
C HIS A 55 -40.80 0.12 29.48
N PRO A 56 -40.40 1.32 29.01
CA PRO A 56 -39.37 1.42 27.99
C PRO A 56 -38.01 0.98 28.53
N GLN A 57 -37.12 0.51 27.67
CA GLN A 57 -35.76 0.10 28.03
C GLN A 57 -34.75 0.63 27.02
N ILE A 58 -33.67 1.25 27.51
CA ILE A 58 -32.58 1.71 26.65
C ILE A 58 -31.70 0.52 26.26
N VAL A 59 -31.44 0.40 24.97
CA VAL A 59 -30.67 -0.71 24.37
C VAL A 59 -29.51 -0.17 23.54
N ASN A 60 -28.42 -0.94 23.48
CA ASN A 60 -27.24 -0.64 22.65
C ASN A 60 -26.57 0.72 22.92
N LEU A 61 -26.64 1.23 24.14
CA LEU A 61 -25.90 2.42 24.54
C LEU A 61 -24.44 2.05 24.86
N PRO A 62 -23.45 2.64 24.19
CA PRO A 62 -22.04 2.40 24.50
C PRO A 62 -21.70 2.94 25.89
N SER A 63 -20.77 2.30 26.60
CA SER A 63 -20.31 2.77 27.91
C SER A 63 -19.47 4.06 27.81
N GLN A 64 -18.78 4.24 26.69
CA GLN A 64 -17.95 5.41 26.41
C GLN A 64 -17.88 5.71 24.90
N VAL A 65 -17.85 7.00 24.56
CA VAL A 65 -17.60 7.52 23.21
C VAL A 65 -16.57 8.64 23.26
N GLU A 66 -15.89 8.88 22.13
CA GLU A 66 -14.81 9.86 22.03
C GLU A 66 -15.01 10.77 20.82
N PHE A 67 -14.81 12.08 21.03
CA PHE A 67 -14.89 13.11 19.98
C PHE A 67 -13.72 14.09 20.09
N ASN A 68 -13.42 14.77 18.99
CA ASN A 68 -12.40 15.82 18.98
C ASN A 68 -13.00 17.18 19.36
N LEU A 69 -12.21 18.03 20.02
CA LEU A 69 -12.57 19.41 20.31
C LEU A 69 -12.91 20.17 19.01
N ASP A 70 -13.92 21.04 19.07
CA ASP A 70 -14.43 21.85 17.95
C ASP A 70 -14.96 21.04 16.75
N SER A 71 -15.10 19.72 16.91
CA SER A 71 -15.65 18.84 15.87
C SER A 71 -17.15 18.61 16.05
N PRO A 72 -17.91 18.40 14.96
CA PRO A 72 -19.30 17.98 15.06
C PRO A 72 -19.38 16.55 15.58
N ALA A 73 -20.30 16.31 16.51
CA ALA A 73 -20.57 14.99 17.05
C ALA A 73 -21.98 14.51 16.68
N VAL A 74 -22.07 13.24 16.29
CA VAL A 74 -23.33 12.54 16.07
C VAL A 74 -23.41 11.40 17.08
N LEU A 75 -24.44 11.46 17.92
CA LEU A 75 -24.71 10.49 18.97
C LEU A 75 -25.99 9.73 18.65
N THR A 76 -26.07 8.48 19.09
CA THR A 76 -27.27 7.65 18.92
C THR A 76 -27.70 7.06 20.25
N CYS A 77 -29.01 6.99 20.47
CA CYS A 77 -29.58 6.24 21.57
C CYS A 77 -30.80 5.48 21.07
N ALA A 78 -30.87 4.20 21.41
CA ALA A 78 -31.98 3.34 21.05
C ALA A 78 -32.74 2.89 22.29
N ALA A 79 -34.06 2.80 22.18
CA ALA A 79 -34.90 2.24 23.23
C ALA A 79 -36.01 1.37 22.65
N SER A 80 -36.31 0.28 23.34
CA SER A 80 -37.50 -0.55 23.11
C SER A 80 -38.57 -0.17 24.13
N GLY A 81 -39.81 -0.61 23.90
CA GLY A 81 -40.92 -0.37 24.80
C GLY A 81 -42.26 -0.52 24.09
N ASN A 82 -43.33 -0.68 24.87
CA ASN A 82 -44.70 -0.66 24.37
C ASN A 82 -45.49 0.34 25.23
N PRO A 83 -45.99 1.47 24.71
CA PRO A 83 -45.91 1.88 23.31
C PRO A 83 -44.47 2.19 22.88
N GLN A 84 -44.20 1.95 21.60
CA GLN A 84 -42.89 2.16 21.01
C GLN A 84 -42.45 3.63 21.15
N PRO A 85 -41.22 3.93 21.62
CA PRO A 85 -40.76 5.31 21.78
C PRO A 85 -40.78 6.06 20.46
N VAL A 86 -41.42 7.23 20.41
CA VAL A 86 -41.49 8.06 19.19
C VAL A 86 -40.49 9.22 19.26
N LEU A 87 -40.36 10.00 18.17
CA LEU A 87 -39.52 11.19 18.16
C LEU A 87 -39.90 12.13 19.33
N GLY A 88 -38.91 12.54 20.12
CA GLY A 88 -39.10 13.35 21.33
C GLY A 88 -39.30 12.54 22.63
N SER A 89 -39.57 11.24 22.54
CA SER A 89 -39.62 10.34 23.72
C SER A 89 -38.22 10.01 24.26
N ILE A 90 -37.18 10.10 23.41
CA ILE A 90 -35.78 9.86 23.78
C ILE A 90 -35.04 11.21 23.73
N VAL A 91 -34.35 11.54 24.81
CA VAL A 91 -33.53 12.76 24.93
C VAL A 91 -32.15 12.44 25.50
N LEU A 92 -31.15 13.23 25.12
CA LEU A 92 -29.84 13.22 25.78
C LEU A 92 -29.74 14.37 26.76
N ARG A 93 -29.08 14.15 27.89
CA ARG A 93 -28.71 15.18 28.86
C ARG A 93 -27.20 15.29 28.96
N ARG A 94 -26.73 16.53 28.82
CA ARG A 94 -25.33 16.91 29.01
C ARG A 94 -24.95 16.87 30.49
N PRO A 95 -23.64 16.94 30.82
CA PRO A 95 -23.15 16.98 32.19
C PRO A 95 -23.66 18.20 32.98
N ASP A 96 -23.91 19.31 32.30
CA ASP A 96 -24.46 20.55 32.87
C ASP A 96 -25.98 20.52 33.08
N GLY A 97 -26.65 19.42 32.70
CA GLY A 97 -28.10 19.24 32.80
C GLY A 97 -28.89 19.75 31.60
N SER A 98 -28.26 20.37 30.59
CA SER A 98 -28.94 20.78 29.37
C SER A 98 -29.43 19.58 28.56
N VAL A 99 -30.61 19.73 27.95
CA VAL A 99 -31.30 18.65 27.21
C VAL A 99 -31.08 18.84 25.72
N ILE A 100 -30.71 17.76 25.02
CA ILE A 100 -30.61 17.70 23.57
C ILE A 100 -31.74 16.82 23.03
N MET A 101 -32.55 17.43 22.17
CA MET A 101 -33.63 16.74 21.47
C MET A 101 -33.08 15.97 20.26
N ALA A 102 -33.70 14.83 19.96
CA ALA A 102 -33.34 14.04 18.79
C ALA A 102 -33.62 14.82 17.50
N SER A 103 -32.68 14.78 16.55
CA SER A 103 -32.86 15.38 15.23
C SER A 103 -33.70 14.48 14.32
N ASN A 104 -33.52 13.17 14.42
CA ASN A 104 -34.28 12.15 13.69
C ASN A 104 -34.55 10.93 14.57
N ALA A 105 -35.59 10.18 14.23
CA ALA A 105 -35.91 8.89 14.84
C ALA A 105 -36.19 7.85 13.75
N LEU A 106 -35.54 6.69 13.84
CA LEU A 106 -35.78 5.52 13.01
C LEU A 106 -36.52 4.49 13.84
N LEU A 107 -37.75 4.17 13.46
CA LEU A 107 -38.57 3.14 14.10
C LEU A 107 -38.39 1.82 13.36
N ASP A 108 -37.97 0.81 14.11
CA ASP A 108 -37.84 -0.57 13.64
C ASP A 108 -38.89 -1.44 14.36
N ALA A 109 -39.12 -2.68 13.95
CA ALA A 109 -40.18 -3.51 14.55
C ALA A 109 -40.01 -3.75 16.07
N GLU A 110 -38.77 -3.67 16.58
CA GLU A 110 -38.44 -3.98 17.98
C GLU A 110 -37.97 -2.78 18.81
N ARG A 111 -37.55 -1.68 18.17
CA ARG A 111 -36.91 -0.54 18.86
C ARG A 111 -36.96 0.75 18.06
N SER A 112 -36.78 1.86 18.74
CA SER A 112 -36.63 3.18 18.13
C SER A 112 -35.23 3.73 18.37
N THR A 113 -34.54 4.09 17.30
CA THR A 113 -33.19 4.66 17.34
C THR A 113 -33.25 6.15 17.03
N CYS A 114 -32.88 6.99 17.99
CA CYS A 114 -32.81 8.43 17.83
C CYS A 114 -31.37 8.89 17.60
N THR A 115 -31.19 9.83 16.69
CA THR A 115 -29.90 10.48 16.40
C THR A 115 -29.89 11.89 16.98
N PHE A 116 -28.75 12.31 17.51
CA PHE A 116 -28.55 13.62 18.13
C PHE A 116 -27.31 14.25 17.51
N THR A 117 -27.40 15.54 17.19
CA THR A 117 -26.30 16.27 16.55
C THR A 117 -25.83 17.40 17.46
N VAL A 118 -24.53 17.45 17.73
CA VAL A 118 -23.86 18.55 18.42
C VAL A 118 -22.95 19.24 17.40
N PRO A 119 -23.19 20.52 17.05
CA PRO A 119 -22.45 21.20 15.98
C PRO A 119 -20.94 21.32 16.23
N ALA A 120 -20.55 21.58 17.48
CA ALA A 120 -19.16 21.68 17.91
C ALA A 120 -19.03 21.21 19.36
N MET A 121 -18.15 20.23 19.58
CA MET A 121 -17.84 19.73 20.92
C MET A 121 -16.92 20.69 21.66
N THR A 122 -17.23 20.97 22.92
CA THR A 122 -16.43 21.82 23.81
C THR A 122 -15.83 21.01 24.95
N LEU A 123 -14.84 21.54 25.67
CA LEU A 123 -14.29 20.87 26.85
C LEU A 123 -15.33 20.67 27.97
N ASN A 124 -16.38 21.49 28.03
CA ASN A 124 -17.46 21.36 29.00
C ASN A 124 -18.37 20.16 28.70
N ASP A 125 -18.34 19.64 27.47
CA ASP A 125 -19.08 18.45 27.07
C ASP A 125 -18.39 17.15 27.53
N HIS A 126 -17.14 17.23 28.04
CA HIS A 126 -16.44 16.08 28.63
C HIS A 126 -17.11 15.69 29.95
N GLY A 127 -17.57 14.45 30.04
CA GLY A 127 -18.13 13.95 31.29
C GLY A 127 -19.14 12.82 31.12
N LEU A 128 -20.03 12.70 32.11
CA LEU A 128 -21.05 11.68 32.14
C LEU A 128 -22.35 12.24 31.56
N TRP A 129 -22.77 11.68 30.43
CA TRP A 129 -24.01 11.99 29.74
C TRP A 129 -25.09 10.98 30.13
N GLU A 130 -26.36 11.37 30.01
CA GLU A 130 -27.50 10.50 30.28
C GLU A 130 -28.37 10.42 29.03
N CYS A 131 -28.66 9.20 28.56
CA CYS A 131 -29.79 8.97 27.68
C CYS A 131 -31.01 8.68 28.55
N ARG A 132 -32.14 9.34 28.23
CA ARG A 132 -33.41 9.16 28.92
C ARG A 132 -34.51 8.88 27.91
N VAL A 133 -35.30 7.85 28.18
CA VAL A 133 -36.52 7.55 27.42
C VAL A 133 -37.74 7.72 28.31
N SER A 134 -38.82 8.25 27.77
CA SER A 134 -40.08 8.47 28.47
C SER A 134 -41.25 8.20 27.55
N THR A 135 -42.11 7.26 27.94
CA THR A 135 -43.35 6.88 27.24
C THR A 135 -44.52 6.88 28.22
N SER A 136 -45.75 6.64 27.74
CA SER A 136 -46.90 6.47 28.64
C SER A 136 -46.81 5.21 29.52
N GLY A 137 -45.90 4.29 29.19
CA GLY A 137 -45.61 3.09 29.99
C GLY A 137 -44.51 3.26 31.05
N GLY A 138 -43.83 4.42 31.10
CA GLY A 138 -42.82 4.71 32.12
C GLY A 138 -41.59 5.43 31.59
N GLN A 139 -40.51 5.39 32.36
CA GLN A 139 -39.23 6.03 32.03
C GLN A 139 -38.06 5.11 32.34
N ASP A 140 -37.01 5.20 31.53
CA ASP A 140 -35.72 4.56 31.77
C ASP A 140 -34.58 5.53 31.47
N ASN A 141 -33.44 5.37 32.14
CA ASN A 141 -32.25 6.18 31.92
C ASN A 141 -30.97 5.36 32.07
N LEU A 142 -30.02 5.62 31.17
CA LEU A 142 -28.68 5.03 31.22
C LEU A 142 -27.63 6.11 30.96
N LYS A 143 -26.52 6.00 31.68
CA LYS A 143 -25.42 6.97 31.61
C LYS A 143 -24.23 6.40 30.86
N PHE A 144 -23.56 7.25 30.10
CA PHE A 144 -22.38 6.91 29.31
C PHE A 144 -21.36 8.06 29.35
N ARG A 145 -20.08 7.73 29.15
CA ARG A 145 -19.01 8.72 29.22
C ARG A 145 -18.70 9.30 27.84
N VAL A 146 -18.72 10.61 27.72
CA VAL A 146 -18.24 11.32 26.52
C VAL A 146 -16.87 11.88 26.82
N LEU A 147 -15.86 11.48 26.06
CA LEU A 147 -14.50 12.04 26.13
C LEU A 147 -14.29 13.04 25.00
N VAL A 148 -13.92 14.28 25.35
CA VAL A 148 -13.52 15.29 24.38
C VAL A 148 -12.00 15.36 24.38
N LYS A 149 -11.40 15.15 23.20
CA LYS A 149 -9.95 15.07 23.01
C LYS A 149 -9.44 16.27 22.24
N VAL A 150 -8.31 16.81 22.67
CA VAL A 150 -7.63 17.94 22.03
C VAL A 150 -6.75 17.42 20.88
N PRO A 151 -6.95 17.89 19.64
CA PRO A 151 -6.10 17.56 18.50
C PRO A 151 -4.60 17.90 18.74
N PRO A 152 -3.68 17.08 18.21
CA PRO A 152 -2.25 17.24 18.48
C PRO A 152 -1.64 18.46 17.76
N THR A 153 -0.82 19.25 18.46
CA THR A 153 -0.12 20.41 17.86
C THR A 153 1.40 20.25 17.96
N PRO A 154 2.17 20.30 16.84
CA PRO A 154 3.63 20.31 16.90
C PRO A 154 4.15 21.54 17.66
N LEU A 155 5.06 21.32 18.61
CA LEU A 155 5.67 22.41 19.38
C LEU A 155 6.98 22.92 18.76
N GLU A 156 7.64 22.09 17.96
CA GLU A 156 8.95 22.37 17.39
C GLU A 156 8.94 22.38 15.86
N PRO A 157 9.79 23.20 15.22
CA PRO A 157 9.89 23.24 13.77
C PRO A 157 10.67 22.02 13.24
N PRO A 158 10.46 21.63 11.97
CA PRO A 158 11.23 20.55 11.35
C PRO A 158 12.74 20.74 11.45
N ARG A 159 13.43 19.76 12.04
CA ARG A 159 14.88 19.72 12.16
C ARG A 159 15.47 18.85 11.07
N LEU A 160 16.61 19.28 10.54
CA LEU A 160 17.25 18.66 9.38
C LEU A 160 18.32 17.67 9.84
N LEU A 161 18.20 16.41 9.41
CA LEU A 161 19.20 15.37 9.62
C LEU A 161 20.17 15.25 8.44
N GLY A 162 19.70 15.49 7.21
CA GLY A 162 20.51 15.37 6.01
C GLY A 162 19.92 16.12 4.81
N ARG A 163 20.80 16.51 3.88
CA ARG A 163 20.44 17.19 2.64
C ARG A 163 20.85 16.32 1.45
N GLY A 164 20.02 16.34 0.42
CA GLY A 164 20.33 15.81 -0.90
C GLY A 164 19.98 16.83 -1.97
N SER A 165 20.41 16.59 -3.21
CA SER A 165 20.18 17.53 -4.31
C SER A 165 18.71 17.69 -4.70
N ARG A 166 17.85 16.73 -4.33
CA ARG A 166 16.40 16.75 -4.60
C ARG A 166 15.56 16.25 -3.43
N ALA A 167 16.14 16.17 -2.23
CA ALA A 167 15.45 15.68 -1.06
C ALA A 167 16.02 16.30 0.23
N LEU A 168 15.17 16.39 1.25
CA LEU A 168 15.57 16.74 2.61
C LEU A 168 15.20 15.59 3.54
N ILE A 169 16.08 15.25 4.47
CA ILE A 169 15.86 14.22 5.49
C ILE A 169 15.70 14.93 6.82
N LEU A 170 14.54 14.77 7.45
CA LEU A 170 14.10 15.48 8.64
C LEU A 170 14.04 14.54 9.85
N GLU A 171 14.18 15.13 11.03
CA GLU A 171 14.01 14.43 12.30
C GLU A 171 12.53 14.06 12.52
N PRO A 172 12.24 12.90 13.13
CA PRO A 172 10.90 12.57 13.59
C PRO A 172 10.39 13.52 14.67
N ILE A 173 9.07 13.68 14.72
CA ILE A 173 8.39 14.48 15.74
C ILE A 173 8.04 13.58 16.91
N TYR A 174 8.49 13.98 18.09
CA TYR A 174 8.10 13.36 19.36
C TYR A 174 7.42 14.36 20.30
N ASN A 175 7.68 15.67 20.14
CA ASN A 175 7.17 16.72 21.01
C ASN A 175 5.94 17.40 20.38
N PHE A 176 4.77 17.17 20.98
CA PHE A 176 3.51 17.79 20.62
C PHE A 176 2.63 18.00 21.85
N SER A 177 1.72 18.97 21.81
CA SER A 177 0.65 19.12 22.81
C SER A 177 -0.63 18.41 22.35
N GLY A 178 -1.58 18.18 23.26
CA GLY A 178 -2.85 17.49 22.96
C GLY A 178 -2.86 16.03 23.44
N ASP A 179 -3.97 15.33 23.23
CA ASP A 179 -4.24 14.05 23.91
C ASP A 179 -3.79 12.80 23.15
N GLY A 180 -3.35 12.93 21.88
CA GLY A 180 -2.97 11.82 21.01
C GLY A 180 -4.10 10.78 20.82
N PRO A 181 -3.80 9.58 20.28
CA PRO A 181 -2.57 9.21 19.57
C PRO A 181 -2.49 9.91 18.20
N ILE A 182 -1.28 10.04 17.65
CA ILE A 182 -1.09 10.56 16.28
C ILE A 182 -1.49 9.46 15.29
N SER A 183 -2.43 9.77 14.38
CA SER A 183 -2.86 8.91 13.28
C SER A 183 -2.12 9.19 11.98
N SER A 184 -1.78 10.46 11.72
CA SER A 184 -0.99 10.84 10.54
C SER A 184 -0.20 12.12 10.77
N ILE A 185 0.91 12.23 10.05
CA ILE A 185 1.77 13.41 10.02
C ILE A 185 1.73 13.95 8.60
N LYS A 186 1.24 15.17 8.44
CA LYS A 186 1.25 15.90 7.16
C LYS A 186 2.43 16.89 7.18
N LEU A 187 3.35 16.72 6.26
CA LEU A 187 4.47 17.64 6.05
C LEU A 187 4.09 18.64 4.96
N LEU A 188 4.04 19.93 5.30
CA LEU A 188 3.73 20.99 4.36
C LEU A 188 5.02 21.70 3.96
N TYR A 189 5.17 22.01 2.67
CA TYR A 189 6.32 22.74 2.15
C TYR A 189 5.97 23.71 1.02
N GLN A 190 6.72 24.81 0.91
CA GLN A 190 6.63 25.78 -0.20
C GLN A 190 7.97 26.45 -0.47
N LEU A 191 8.13 27.11 -1.61
CA LEU A 191 9.35 27.88 -1.92
C LEU A 191 9.51 29.05 -0.93
N ASN A 192 10.72 29.23 -0.42
CA ASN A 192 11.01 30.34 0.49
C ASN A 192 10.94 31.68 -0.27
N GLY A 193 10.23 32.66 0.30
CA GLY A 193 10.07 34.00 -0.30
C GLY A 193 8.95 34.15 -1.32
N MET A 194 8.28 33.06 -1.73
CA MET A 194 7.06 33.12 -2.55
C MET A 194 5.84 32.81 -1.68
N LYS A 195 4.79 33.63 -1.77
CA LYS A 195 3.45 33.29 -1.24
C LYS A 195 2.76 32.37 -2.26
N SER A 196 3.12 31.10 -2.26
CA SER A 196 2.47 30.07 -3.08
C SER A 196 1.56 29.21 -2.19
N ASP A 197 0.76 28.35 -2.81
CA ASP A 197 0.02 27.34 -2.07
C ASP A 197 0.98 26.29 -1.51
N TRP A 198 0.75 25.88 -0.27
CA TRP A 198 1.56 24.85 0.37
C TRP A 198 1.34 23.51 -0.32
N SER A 199 2.43 22.87 -0.74
CA SER A 199 2.42 21.46 -1.10
C SER A 199 2.42 20.61 0.17
N SER A 200 1.84 19.41 0.12
CA SER A 200 1.83 18.52 1.30
C SER A 200 2.04 17.06 0.94
N ILE A 201 2.67 16.32 1.86
CA ILE A 201 2.81 14.86 1.81
C ILE A 201 2.44 14.28 3.18
N ILE A 202 1.88 13.07 3.19
CA ILE A 202 1.64 12.33 4.43
C ILE A 202 2.84 11.40 4.66
N VAL A 203 3.41 11.46 5.85
CA VAL A 203 4.63 10.74 6.21
C VAL A 203 4.37 9.81 7.39
N GLU A 204 5.05 8.66 7.37
CA GLU A 204 5.02 7.69 8.47
C GLU A 204 5.98 8.15 9.59
N GLN A 205 5.62 7.88 10.84
CA GLN A 205 6.50 8.13 11.98
C GLN A 205 7.59 7.05 12.01
N LYS A 206 8.76 7.38 11.46
CA LYS A 206 9.97 6.53 11.39
C LYS A 206 11.16 7.30 11.95
N ASP A 207 12.32 6.64 12.08
CA ASP A 207 13.56 7.26 12.57
C ASP A 207 14.03 8.47 11.74
N SER A 208 13.55 8.62 10.51
CA SER A 208 13.72 9.82 9.69
C SER A 208 12.57 10.02 8.71
N ILE A 209 12.29 11.28 8.37
CA ILE A 209 11.22 11.70 7.45
C ILE A 209 11.86 12.29 6.19
N THR A 210 11.60 11.69 5.03
CA THR A 210 12.14 12.19 3.75
C THR A 210 11.12 13.05 3.01
N LEU A 211 11.52 14.27 2.64
CA LEU A 211 10.80 15.15 1.72
C LEU A 211 11.44 15.07 0.32
N PRO A 212 10.85 14.32 -0.64
CA PRO A 212 11.45 14.09 -1.95
C PRO A 212 11.02 15.12 -3.00
N ASN A 213 11.54 14.96 -4.23
CA ASN A 213 11.13 15.70 -5.44
C ASN A 213 11.31 17.22 -5.36
N LEU A 214 12.30 17.68 -4.61
CA LEU A 214 12.65 19.09 -4.50
C LEU A 214 13.60 19.53 -5.62
N LYS A 215 13.66 20.84 -5.86
CA LYS A 215 14.64 21.44 -6.77
C LYS A 215 16.00 21.55 -6.07
N PRO A 216 17.13 21.34 -6.76
CA PRO A 216 18.46 21.57 -6.21
C PRO A 216 18.72 23.01 -5.86
N VAL A 217 19.60 23.26 -4.89
CA VAL A 217 20.03 24.61 -4.46
C VAL A 217 18.83 25.55 -4.26
N THR A 218 17.80 25.04 -3.60
CA THR A 218 16.52 25.76 -3.44
C THR A 218 16.11 25.72 -1.98
N ALA A 219 15.80 26.90 -1.44
CA ALA A 219 15.30 27.06 -0.07
C ALA A 219 13.77 26.88 -0.02
N TYR A 220 13.31 26.10 0.95
CA TYR A 220 11.93 25.76 1.20
C TYR A 220 11.53 26.13 2.63
N GLN A 221 10.32 26.65 2.79
CA GLN A 221 9.65 26.70 4.09
C GLN A 221 8.95 25.36 4.32
N VAL A 222 9.16 24.76 5.49
CA VAL A 222 8.65 23.43 5.83
C VAL A 222 8.04 23.46 7.22
N ARG A 223 6.89 22.81 7.43
CA ARG A 223 6.25 22.65 8.75
C ARG A 223 5.42 21.38 8.83
N TYR A 224 5.12 20.94 10.04
CA TYR A 224 4.28 19.77 10.29
C TYR A 224 2.84 20.15 10.62
N GLN A 225 1.95 19.19 10.41
CA GLN A 225 0.59 19.18 10.93
C GLN A 225 0.27 17.75 11.36
N LEU A 226 -0.19 17.58 12.59
CA LEU A 226 -0.49 16.26 13.16
C LEU A 226 -1.99 16.05 13.15
N SER A 227 -2.42 14.81 12.99
CA SER A 227 -3.83 14.44 13.12
C SER A 227 -3.99 13.28 14.09
N ARG A 228 -5.12 13.25 14.80
CA ARG A 228 -5.59 12.10 15.58
C ARG A 228 -6.81 11.44 14.91
N PRO A 229 -7.22 10.23 15.32
CA PRO A 229 -8.38 9.57 14.74
C PRO A 229 -9.68 10.37 14.91
N GLY A 230 -10.60 10.19 13.97
CA GLY A 230 -11.95 10.75 14.00
C GLY A 230 -12.11 12.13 13.35
N PRO A 231 -13.38 12.58 13.12
CA PRO A 231 -13.69 13.89 12.54
C PRO A 231 -13.11 15.03 13.38
N GLY A 232 -12.57 16.07 12.73
CA GLY A 232 -11.93 17.21 13.41
C GLY A 232 -10.66 16.85 14.19
N GLY A 233 -10.08 15.66 13.95
CA GLY A 233 -8.82 15.25 14.59
C GLY A 233 -7.58 15.93 14.01
N GLU A 234 -7.70 16.70 12.93
CA GLU A 234 -6.60 17.45 12.33
C GLU A 234 -6.23 18.64 13.20
N GLY A 235 -5.00 18.63 13.70
CA GLY A 235 -4.49 19.65 14.59
C GLY A 235 -4.03 20.92 13.86
N PRO A 236 -3.75 21.98 14.63
CA PRO A 236 -3.16 23.21 14.13
C PRO A 236 -1.82 23.00 13.43
N LEU A 237 -1.47 23.96 12.56
CA LEU A 237 -0.20 24.00 11.86
C LEU A 237 0.94 24.30 12.84
N GLY A 238 2.01 23.49 12.77
CA GLY A 238 3.22 23.71 13.55
C GLY A 238 4.08 24.88 13.04
N PRO A 239 5.16 25.20 13.78
CA PRO A 239 6.11 26.24 13.41
C PRO A 239 6.90 25.91 12.13
N ILE A 240 7.39 26.95 11.45
CA ILE A 240 8.06 26.87 10.15
C ILE A 240 9.58 26.78 10.32
N ALA A 241 10.22 25.88 9.56
CA ALA A 241 11.66 25.84 9.31
C ALA A 241 11.97 26.27 7.88
N VAL A 242 13.11 26.94 7.66
CA VAL A 242 13.64 27.22 6.31
C VAL A 242 14.81 26.28 6.05
N LEU A 243 14.67 25.42 5.04
CA LEU A 243 15.59 24.33 4.71
C LEU A 243 16.00 24.40 3.24
N GLU A 244 17.25 24.09 2.93
CA GLU A 244 17.79 24.22 1.58
C GLU A 244 18.37 22.89 1.09
N THR A 245 18.08 22.55 -0.16
CA THR A 245 18.60 21.35 -0.86
C THR A 245 20.02 21.57 -1.37
N ASP A 246 20.76 20.47 -1.56
CA ASP A 246 22.14 20.53 -2.06
C ASP A 246 22.22 20.74 -3.58
N CYS A 247 23.43 20.97 -4.09
CA CYS A 247 23.74 20.98 -5.51
C CYS A 247 23.76 19.57 -6.11
N ILE A 248 23.53 19.46 -7.43
CA ILE A 248 23.75 18.21 -8.17
C ILE A 248 25.27 17.95 -8.25
N GLY A 249 25.73 16.70 -8.12
CA GLY A 249 27.15 16.37 -8.29
C GLY A 249 27.64 16.58 -9.74
N PRO A 250 28.97 16.55 -9.98
CA PRO A 250 29.52 16.68 -11.33
C PRO A 250 29.06 15.53 -12.26
N SER A 251 29.00 15.79 -13.57
CA SER A 251 28.78 14.73 -14.56
C SER A 251 29.96 13.72 -14.59
N PRO A 252 29.82 12.54 -15.23
CA PRO A 252 30.93 11.61 -15.36
C PRO A 252 32.13 12.19 -16.14
N PRO A 253 33.38 11.86 -15.76
CA PRO A 253 34.56 12.10 -16.59
C PRO A 253 34.46 11.38 -17.94
N LYS A 254 35.02 11.99 -19.00
CA LYS A 254 34.97 11.50 -20.38
C LYS A 254 36.27 10.83 -20.81
N ASP A 255 36.25 10.17 -21.96
CA ASP A 255 37.44 9.66 -22.67
C ASP A 255 38.38 8.86 -21.76
N VAL A 256 37.81 7.98 -20.94
CA VAL A 256 38.61 7.16 -20.04
C VAL A 256 39.39 6.14 -20.86
N HIS A 257 40.70 6.22 -20.80
CA HIS A 257 41.63 5.31 -21.47
C HIS A 257 42.63 4.77 -20.45
N VAL A 258 43.02 3.50 -20.62
CA VAL A 258 43.95 2.83 -19.72
C VAL A 258 45.09 2.25 -20.54
N ASN A 259 46.30 2.67 -20.21
CA ASN A 259 47.52 2.22 -20.84
C ASN A 259 48.33 1.36 -19.85
N PRO A 260 48.62 0.07 -20.15
CA PRO A 260 49.49 -0.73 -19.31
C PRO A 260 50.92 -0.15 -19.34
N LEU A 261 51.51 0.02 -18.15
CA LEU A 261 52.88 0.56 -18.01
C LEU A 261 53.89 -0.55 -17.75
N SER A 262 53.53 -1.52 -16.93
CA SER A 262 54.42 -2.61 -16.51
C SER A 262 53.63 -3.91 -16.28
N ARG A 263 54.29 -4.87 -15.64
CA ARG A 263 53.68 -6.13 -15.20
C ARG A 263 52.74 -5.93 -14.01
N ASP A 264 52.83 -4.80 -13.32
CA ASP A 264 52.15 -4.51 -12.04
C ASP A 264 51.52 -3.12 -11.96
N SER A 265 51.53 -2.35 -13.06
CA SER A 265 50.96 -1.00 -13.06
C SER A 265 50.32 -0.60 -14.39
N MET A 266 49.29 0.25 -14.28
CA MET A 266 48.58 0.84 -15.41
C MET A 266 48.37 2.33 -15.19
N LYS A 267 48.44 3.12 -16.27
CA LYS A 267 48.09 4.53 -16.28
C LYS A 267 46.68 4.71 -16.81
N VAL A 268 45.81 5.26 -15.98
CA VAL A 268 44.44 5.67 -16.34
C VAL A 268 44.48 7.15 -16.69
N ILE A 269 43.86 7.55 -17.81
CA ILE A 269 43.79 8.92 -18.31
C ILE A 269 42.34 9.19 -18.67
N TRP A 270 41.85 10.40 -18.42
CA TRP A 270 40.50 10.82 -18.76
C TRP A 270 40.46 12.32 -19.14
N SER A 271 39.32 12.76 -19.63
CA SER A 271 38.96 14.16 -19.84
C SER A 271 38.03 14.64 -18.70
N PRO A 272 38.10 15.92 -18.30
CA PRO A 272 37.17 16.47 -17.32
C PRO A 272 35.70 16.32 -17.74
N PRO A 273 34.75 16.26 -16.79
CA PRO A 273 33.32 16.29 -17.07
C PRO A 273 32.87 17.61 -17.71
N ASP A 274 31.83 17.55 -18.55
CA ASP A 274 31.22 18.75 -19.18
C ASP A 274 30.61 19.70 -18.15
N ASP A 275 29.99 19.11 -17.12
CA ASP A 275 29.33 19.85 -16.06
C ASP A 275 30.04 19.59 -14.72
N PRO A 276 30.93 20.50 -14.28
CA PRO A 276 31.67 20.35 -13.04
C PRO A 276 30.85 20.72 -11.79
N ASN A 277 29.60 21.19 -11.93
CA ASN A 277 28.68 21.55 -10.85
C ASN A 277 29.36 22.08 -9.56
N GLY A 278 29.96 23.26 -9.66
CA GLY A 278 30.62 23.95 -8.53
C GLY A 278 32.14 23.73 -8.43
N GLY A 279 32.75 23.09 -9.43
CA GLY A 279 34.20 22.91 -9.51
C GLY A 279 34.64 21.56 -8.92
N ILE A 280 35.50 20.87 -9.65
CA ILE A 280 35.99 19.54 -9.24
C ILE A 280 37.03 19.74 -8.15
N ILE A 281 36.95 18.94 -7.08
CA ILE A 281 37.93 18.92 -5.99
C ILE A 281 38.92 17.78 -6.21
N LYS A 282 38.41 16.61 -6.61
CA LYS A 282 39.21 15.40 -6.88
C LYS A 282 38.52 14.45 -7.83
N TYR A 283 39.29 13.51 -8.35
CA TYR A 283 38.77 12.32 -9.03
C TYR A 283 39.06 11.08 -8.20
N THR A 284 38.12 10.14 -8.20
CA THR A 284 38.30 8.82 -7.61
C THR A 284 38.36 7.79 -8.73
N VAL A 285 39.45 7.02 -8.79
CA VAL A 285 39.63 5.91 -9.72
C VAL A 285 39.39 4.61 -8.97
N GLU A 286 38.44 3.82 -9.46
CA GLU A 286 38.17 2.48 -8.96
C GLU A 286 38.74 1.46 -9.93
N SER A 287 39.50 0.49 -9.41
CA SER A 287 40.00 -0.66 -10.14
C SER A 287 39.61 -1.96 -9.44
N ARG A 288 39.12 -2.92 -10.22
CA ARG A 288 38.74 -4.26 -9.75
C ARG A 288 39.20 -5.32 -10.73
N ARG A 289 39.59 -6.50 -10.25
CA ARG A 289 40.02 -7.60 -11.12
C ARG A 289 38.85 -8.09 -11.97
N PHE A 290 39.07 -8.28 -13.26
CA PHE A 290 38.04 -8.77 -14.18
C PHE A 290 37.66 -10.22 -13.82
N GLY A 291 36.39 -10.45 -13.51
CA GLY A 291 35.86 -11.78 -13.19
C GLY A 291 35.92 -12.20 -11.72
N VAL A 292 36.41 -11.33 -10.82
CA VAL A 292 36.40 -11.57 -9.35
C VAL A 292 35.58 -10.47 -8.67
N LEU A 293 34.75 -10.84 -7.69
CA LEU A 293 33.86 -9.90 -6.96
C LEU A 293 34.54 -9.28 -5.72
N GLU A 294 35.63 -9.86 -5.22
CA GLU A 294 36.42 -9.35 -4.09
C GLU A 294 37.77 -8.75 -4.54
N GLY A 295 38.21 -7.69 -3.84
CA GLY A 295 39.48 -6.99 -4.09
C GLY A 295 39.33 -5.64 -4.79
N GLN A 296 38.42 -4.78 -4.31
CA GLN A 296 38.18 -3.45 -4.86
C GLN A 296 39.22 -2.46 -4.33
N GLN A 297 39.96 -1.80 -5.23
CA GLN A 297 40.94 -0.78 -4.89
C GLN A 297 40.50 0.57 -5.44
N TRP A 298 40.34 1.55 -4.56
CA TRP A 298 40.07 2.95 -4.91
C TRP A 298 41.28 3.81 -4.61
N THR A 299 41.60 4.69 -5.55
CA THR A 299 42.66 5.68 -5.37
C THR A 299 42.15 7.04 -5.82
N ASP A 300 42.36 8.04 -4.96
CA ASP A 300 42.03 9.44 -5.27
C ASP A 300 43.21 10.14 -5.96
N THR A 301 42.91 11.15 -6.79
CA THR A 301 43.92 12.08 -7.31
C THR A 301 44.35 13.06 -6.23
N GLU A 302 45.59 13.57 -6.35
CA GLU A 302 46.14 14.54 -5.38
C GLU A 302 45.66 15.97 -5.65
N GLY A 303 45.06 16.22 -6.82
CA GLY A 303 44.51 17.52 -7.19
C GLY A 303 43.34 17.45 -8.17
N HIS A 304 42.63 18.57 -8.26
CA HIS A 304 41.43 18.77 -9.09
C HIS A 304 41.71 18.83 -10.61
N ASN A 305 42.92 19.22 -11.01
CA ASN A 305 43.34 19.31 -12.42
C ASN A 305 44.06 18.05 -12.93
N GLN A 306 44.24 17.04 -12.08
CA GLN A 306 44.95 15.83 -12.46
C GLN A 306 43.98 14.86 -13.13
N THR A 307 44.03 14.78 -14.47
CA THR A 307 43.16 13.91 -15.27
C THR A 307 43.80 12.56 -15.63
N TRP A 308 44.72 12.10 -14.77
CA TRP A 308 45.36 10.79 -14.90
C TRP A 308 45.77 10.25 -13.53
N LYS A 309 45.85 8.93 -13.38
CA LYS A 309 46.37 8.26 -12.19
C LYS A 309 47.08 6.97 -12.58
N ILE A 310 48.17 6.63 -11.88
CA ILE A 310 48.82 5.33 -12.01
C ILE A 310 48.31 4.43 -10.90
N ILE A 311 47.72 3.31 -11.28
CA ILE A 311 47.35 2.23 -10.37
C ILE A 311 48.55 1.27 -10.29
N LYS A 312 49.03 0.99 -9.08
CA LYS A 312 50.17 0.12 -8.78
C LYS A 312 49.70 -1.17 -8.09
N ASP A 313 50.62 -2.09 -7.84
CA ASP A 313 50.39 -3.35 -7.12
C ASP A 313 49.37 -4.27 -7.80
N LEU A 314 49.33 -4.23 -9.14
CA LEU A 314 48.47 -5.08 -9.95
C LEU A 314 49.11 -6.44 -10.22
N ASN A 315 48.29 -7.46 -10.41
CA ASN A 315 48.75 -8.79 -10.78
C ASN A 315 49.14 -8.83 -12.26
N SER A 316 50.28 -9.45 -12.56
CA SER A 316 50.74 -9.63 -13.93
C SER A 316 49.79 -10.51 -14.76
N SER A 317 49.82 -10.29 -16.09
CA SER A 317 48.92 -10.94 -17.07
C SER A 317 47.43 -10.93 -16.69
N THR A 318 46.98 -9.97 -15.87
CA THR A 318 45.62 -9.93 -15.33
C THR A 318 44.83 -8.76 -15.91
N SER A 319 43.56 -9.01 -16.25
CA SER A 319 42.63 -7.99 -16.71
C SER A 319 41.93 -7.31 -15.52
N TYR A 320 41.75 -6.00 -15.58
CA TYR A 320 41.10 -5.17 -14.59
C TYR A 320 39.98 -4.34 -15.23
N GLN A 321 38.88 -4.15 -14.51
CA GLN A 321 37.82 -3.19 -14.79
C GLN A 321 38.10 -1.91 -14.02
N ILE A 322 38.12 -0.79 -14.74
CA ILE A 322 38.50 0.51 -14.21
C ILE A 322 37.43 1.54 -14.58
N ARG A 323 37.03 2.37 -13.62
CA ARG A 323 36.12 3.51 -13.83
C ARG A 323 36.52 4.69 -12.97
N VAL A 324 36.15 5.90 -13.40
CA VAL A 324 36.55 7.16 -12.75
C VAL A 324 35.31 7.99 -12.48
N ARG A 325 35.26 8.68 -11.33
CA ARG A 325 34.24 9.70 -11.06
C ARG A 325 34.89 11.01 -10.63
N ALA A 326 34.24 12.13 -10.93
CA ALA A 326 34.60 13.44 -10.39
C ALA A 326 33.85 13.70 -9.09
N SER A 327 34.45 14.44 -8.16
CA SER A 327 33.79 14.88 -6.92
C SER A 327 33.94 16.40 -6.77
N SER A 328 32.83 17.09 -6.51
CA SER A 328 32.82 18.49 -6.03
C SER A 328 32.56 18.48 -4.52
N ARG A 329 31.62 19.28 -4.01
CA ARG A 329 31.11 19.16 -2.63
C ARG A 329 30.41 17.83 -2.38
N VAL A 330 29.89 17.21 -3.44
CA VAL A 330 29.27 15.88 -3.44
C VAL A 330 29.88 15.03 -4.55
N PRO A 331 29.92 13.68 -4.41
CA PRO A 331 30.43 12.80 -5.46
C PRO A 331 29.52 12.82 -6.69
N GLY A 332 30.12 12.86 -7.87
CA GLY A 332 29.45 12.73 -9.16
C GLY A 332 29.26 11.29 -9.62
N GLU A 333 28.68 11.14 -10.79
CA GLU A 333 28.43 9.85 -11.44
C GLU A 333 29.72 9.17 -11.94
N TRP A 334 29.73 7.83 -11.99
CA TRP A 334 30.86 7.08 -12.51
C TRP A 334 30.92 7.10 -14.04
N SER A 335 32.13 7.13 -14.60
CA SER A 335 32.39 6.94 -16.02
C SER A 335 31.99 5.53 -16.48
N GLN A 336 31.95 5.36 -17.80
CA GLN A 336 31.93 4.02 -18.39
C GLN A 336 33.15 3.21 -17.91
N THR A 337 32.95 1.91 -17.75
CA THR A 337 34.01 1.00 -17.29
C THR A 337 34.90 0.59 -18.45
N VAL A 338 36.22 0.75 -18.27
CA VAL A 338 37.25 0.34 -19.21
C VAL A 338 37.88 -0.95 -18.73
N ILE A 339 38.15 -1.89 -19.63
CA ILE A 339 38.86 -3.13 -19.32
C ILE A 339 40.26 -3.04 -19.91
N ALA A 340 41.28 -3.26 -19.08
CA ALA A 340 42.68 -3.27 -19.51
C ALA A 340 43.44 -4.41 -18.83
N SER A 341 44.54 -4.86 -19.45
CA SER A 341 45.35 -5.98 -18.96
C SER A 341 46.82 -5.59 -18.82
N THR A 342 47.48 -6.05 -17.76
CA THR A 342 48.93 -5.84 -17.54
C THR A 342 49.75 -6.65 -18.55
N PHE A 343 51.00 -6.27 -18.80
CA PHE A 343 51.86 -7.00 -19.75
C PHE A 343 52.02 -8.49 -19.41
N LYS A 344 52.11 -9.32 -20.45
CA LYS A 344 52.36 -10.76 -20.34
C LYS A 344 53.82 -11.03 -19.94
N SER A 345 54.04 -11.97 -19.03
CA SER A 345 55.39 -12.44 -18.67
C SER A 345 55.93 -13.36 -19.78
N HIS A 346 57.01 -13.02 -20.48
CA HIS A 346 57.94 -13.95 -21.17
C HIS A 346 59.33 -13.28 -21.39
N PRO A 347 60.42 -14.05 -21.59
CA PRO A 347 61.81 -13.66 -21.27
C PRO A 347 62.47 -12.68 -22.25
N MET A 348 63.52 -11.98 -21.77
CA MET A 348 64.53 -11.23 -22.55
C MET A 348 64.99 -12.06 -23.78
N VAL A 349 65.38 -11.50 -24.95
CA VAL A 349 66.52 -10.60 -25.26
C VAL A 349 66.29 -9.89 -26.64
N PRO A 350 67.23 -9.16 -27.31
CA PRO A 350 67.12 -7.73 -27.62
C PRO A 350 67.10 -7.33 -29.12
N SER A 351 67.10 -6.02 -29.33
CA SER A 351 67.13 -5.14 -30.52
C SER A 351 68.02 -5.47 -31.74
N MET A 352 67.58 -4.96 -32.90
CA MET A 352 68.30 -4.37 -34.08
C MET A 352 67.54 -4.79 -35.38
N GLU A 353 67.40 -4.05 -36.48
CA GLU A 353 67.75 -2.70 -36.94
C GLU A 353 66.98 -2.42 -38.25
N SER A 354 66.78 -1.13 -38.56
CA SER A 354 66.57 -0.46 -39.86
C SER A 354 66.58 -1.27 -41.18
N ARG A 355 65.53 -1.09 -42.02
CA ARG A 355 65.64 -0.48 -43.38
C ARG A 355 64.29 -0.31 -44.09
N ASN A 356 64.14 0.84 -44.75
CA ASN A 356 63.17 1.16 -45.81
C ASN A 356 63.99 1.45 -47.11
N PRO A 357 63.40 1.66 -48.31
CA PRO A 357 62.08 1.30 -48.83
C PRO A 357 62.14 0.71 -50.27
N ARG A 358 61.00 0.35 -50.89
CA ARG A 358 60.76 0.44 -52.35
C ARG A 358 59.27 0.34 -52.69
N VAL A 359 58.80 1.24 -53.57
CA VAL A 359 57.46 1.33 -54.16
C VAL A 359 57.47 0.61 -55.53
N PRO A 360 56.39 -0.08 -55.96
CA PRO A 360 55.71 0.38 -57.17
C PRO A 360 54.18 0.17 -57.26
N ASN A 361 53.58 1.10 -58.01
CA ASN A 361 52.43 1.04 -58.93
C ASN A 361 50.98 0.88 -58.43
N SER A 362 50.30 2.03 -58.45
CA SER A 362 48.85 2.21 -58.45
C SER A 362 48.24 1.86 -59.82
N GLY A 363 47.20 1.03 -59.80
CA GLY A 363 46.34 0.81 -60.97
C GLY A 363 45.35 -0.36 -60.79
N GLN A 364 45.76 -1.42 -60.09
CA GLN A 364 44.89 -2.56 -59.77
C GLN A 364 44.32 -2.54 -58.34
N GLN A 365 44.83 -1.67 -57.47
CA GLN A 365 44.40 -1.59 -56.07
C GLN A 365 43.06 -0.86 -55.87
N LEU A 366 42.66 0.05 -56.76
CA LEU A 366 41.45 0.86 -56.56
C LEU A 366 40.15 0.06 -56.77
N LEU A 367 40.13 -0.84 -57.77
CA LEU A 367 38.95 -1.67 -58.05
C LEU A 367 38.74 -2.76 -56.98
N LEU A 368 39.83 -3.36 -56.49
CA LEU A 368 39.81 -4.29 -55.35
C LEU A 368 39.49 -3.58 -54.02
N ALA A 369 39.94 -2.33 -53.85
CA ALA A 369 39.61 -1.52 -52.68
C ALA A 369 38.13 -1.12 -52.64
N ILE A 370 37.49 -0.84 -53.78
CA ILE A 370 36.06 -0.48 -53.80
C ILE A 370 35.19 -1.71 -53.50
N ILE A 371 35.42 -2.84 -54.18
CA ILE A 371 34.68 -4.10 -53.92
C ILE A 371 34.94 -4.60 -52.49
N GLY A 372 36.19 -4.47 -52.02
CA GLY A 372 36.56 -4.75 -50.64
C GLY A 372 35.86 -3.82 -49.65
N SER A 373 35.79 -2.51 -49.93
CA SER A 373 35.19 -1.54 -49.02
C SER A 373 33.68 -1.74 -48.88
N VAL A 374 32.94 -2.00 -49.97
CA VAL A 374 31.49 -2.22 -49.90
C VAL A 374 31.18 -3.54 -49.19
N SER A 375 31.95 -4.59 -49.46
CA SER A 375 31.82 -5.89 -48.79
C SER A 375 32.15 -5.80 -47.31
N VAL A 376 33.21 -5.06 -46.94
CA VAL A 376 33.61 -4.81 -45.55
C VAL A 376 32.59 -3.91 -44.85
N THR A 377 32.02 -2.90 -45.52
CA THR A 377 30.96 -2.07 -44.91
C THR A 377 29.68 -2.87 -44.70
N CYS A 378 29.28 -3.72 -45.64
CA CYS A 378 28.10 -4.55 -45.50
C CYS A 378 28.31 -5.61 -44.40
N PHE A 379 29.49 -6.24 -44.37
CA PHE A 379 29.85 -7.21 -43.33
C PHE A 379 29.98 -6.55 -41.95
N THR A 380 30.54 -5.35 -41.84
CA THR A 380 30.61 -4.61 -40.57
C THR A 380 29.24 -4.13 -40.10
N ILE A 381 28.33 -3.76 -41.00
CA ILE A 381 26.94 -3.44 -40.64
C ILE A 381 26.21 -4.71 -40.17
N ILE A 382 26.37 -5.84 -40.86
CA ILE A 382 25.77 -7.12 -40.44
C ILE A 382 26.35 -7.58 -39.10
N VAL A 383 27.66 -7.48 -38.90
CA VAL A 383 28.32 -7.78 -37.61
C VAL A 383 27.89 -6.80 -36.52
N ALA A 384 27.70 -5.52 -36.83
CA ALA A 384 27.18 -4.54 -35.88
C ALA A 384 25.72 -4.80 -35.52
N LEU A 385 24.87 -5.21 -36.47
CA LEU A 385 23.48 -5.60 -36.22
C LEU A 385 23.41 -6.91 -35.43
N LEU A 386 24.27 -7.87 -35.73
CA LEU A 386 24.41 -9.11 -34.96
C LEU A 386 25.00 -8.84 -33.57
N ALA A 387 25.93 -7.90 -33.44
CA ALA A 387 26.49 -7.46 -32.17
C ALA A 387 25.44 -6.70 -31.37
N LEU A 388 24.62 -5.82 -31.97
CA LEU A 388 23.51 -5.16 -31.32
C LEU A 388 22.42 -6.15 -30.93
N PHE A 389 22.13 -7.16 -31.76
CA PHE A 389 21.23 -8.26 -31.41
C PHE A 389 21.79 -9.10 -30.26
N CYS A 390 23.09 -9.41 -30.27
CA CYS A 390 23.79 -10.13 -29.21
C CYS A 390 23.94 -9.30 -27.93
N ILE A 391 24.14 -7.99 -28.01
CA ILE A 391 24.20 -7.04 -26.90
C ILE A 391 22.80 -6.87 -26.33
N LYS A 392 21.75 -6.74 -27.15
CA LYS A 392 20.36 -6.70 -26.68
C LYS A 392 20.00 -8.03 -26.01
N LYS A 393 20.39 -9.17 -26.59
CA LYS A 393 20.23 -10.52 -26.02
C LYS A 393 21.07 -10.74 -24.76
N ASN A 394 22.28 -10.16 -24.66
CA ASN A 394 23.16 -10.25 -23.48
C ASN A 394 22.81 -9.24 -22.39
N LEU A 395 22.29 -8.06 -22.69
CA LEU A 395 21.72 -7.11 -21.72
C LEU A 395 20.41 -7.67 -21.16
N PHE A 396 19.59 -8.29 -22.01
CA PHE A 396 18.42 -9.07 -21.59
C PHE A 396 18.81 -10.30 -20.75
N ARG A 397 19.87 -11.04 -21.12
CA ARG A 397 20.44 -12.11 -20.27
C ARG A 397 21.14 -11.60 -19.00
N ARG A 398 21.71 -10.39 -18.98
CA ARG A 398 22.35 -9.79 -17.79
C ARG A 398 21.32 -9.28 -16.79
N ARG A 399 20.15 -8.79 -17.25
CA ARG A 399 18.99 -8.62 -16.36
C ARG A 399 18.52 -9.94 -15.75
N LYS A 400 18.69 -11.08 -16.43
CA LYS A 400 18.42 -12.43 -15.90
C LYS A 400 19.50 -12.99 -14.96
N MET A 401 20.69 -12.38 -14.85
CA MET A 401 21.85 -12.96 -14.15
C MET A 401 22.39 -12.11 -12.99
N PHE A 402 21.89 -10.88 -12.80
CA PHE A 402 22.35 -10.02 -11.69
C PHE A 402 21.68 -10.35 -10.35
N THR A 403 20.68 -11.24 -10.34
CA THR A 403 20.06 -11.78 -9.12
C THR A 403 20.74 -13.05 -8.59
N TYR A 404 21.90 -13.44 -9.12
CA TYR A 404 22.54 -14.69 -8.67
C TYR A 404 24.07 -14.65 -8.79
N GLN A 405 24.75 -14.20 -7.72
CA GLN A 405 25.96 -14.80 -7.10
C GLN A 405 26.89 -13.77 -6.43
N SER A 406 26.85 -13.71 -5.09
CA SER A 406 27.96 -13.88 -4.11
C SER A 406 27.43 -13.48 -2.73
N GLY A 407 27.63 -14.18 -1.61
CA GLY A 407 28.56 -15.26 -1.30
C GLY A 407 29.20 -14.96 0.06
N SER A 408 28.90 -15.81 1.05
CA SER A 408 29.69 -16.13 2.27
C SER A 408 30.26 -15.01 3.15
N GLY A 409 29.63 -14.82 4.31
CA GLY A 409 30.24 -14.30 5.54
C GLY A 409 29.45 -14.88 6.73
N GLU A 410 30.16 -15.51 7.65
CA GLU A 410 29.62 -16.32 8.76
C GLU A 410 28.70 -15.55 9.72
N GLU A 411 27.53 -16.14 9.93
CA GLU A 411 26.81 -16.36 11.20
C GLU A 411 26.80 -15.29 12.31
N THR A 412 25.57 -14.83 12.62
CA THR A 412 24.99 -15.06 13.95
C THR A 412 23.68 -15.85 13.77
N ILE A 413 23.75 -17.15 14.06
CA ILE A 413 22.61 -18.07 14.04
C ILE A 413 21.76 -17.82 15.30
N LEU A 414 20.49 -17.43 15.13
CA LEU A 414 19.45 -17.72 16.13
C LEU A 414 18.87 -19.10 15.80
N GLN A 415 19.45 -20.12 16.44
CA GLN A 415 19.08 -21.51 16.28
C GLN A 415 17.90 -21.79 17.21
N PHE A 416 16.71 -22.06 16.68
CA PHE A 416 15.63 -22.62 17.50
C PHE A 416 15.76 -24.14 17.50
N SER A 417 16.43 -24.65 18.54
CA SER A 417 16.45 -26.05 18.93
C SER A 417 15.08 -26.47 19.46
N SER A 418 14.56 -27.59 18.94
CA SER A 418 13.49 -28.38 19.54
C SER A 418 13.88 -28.80 20.96
N GLY A 419 13.20 -28.25 21.98
CA GLY A 419 13.46 -28.59 23.38
C GLY A 419 12.45 -27.95 24.34
N THR A 420 11.76 -28.81 25.08
CA THR A 420 10.68 -28.63 26.05
C THR A 420 10.80 -27.42 26.99
N LEU A 421 9.76 -26.57 27.02
CA LEU A 421 9.40 -25.77 28.18
C LEU A 421 7.94 -26.03 28.56
N THR A 422 7.78 -26.60 29.74
CA THR A 422 6.52 -26.87 30.43
C THR A 422 5.84 -25.55 30.81
N LEU A 423 4.76 -25.20 30.12
CA LEU A 423 3.75 -24.31 30.68
C LEU A 423 2.36 -24.90 30.36
N THR A 424 1.67 -25.31 31.41
CA THR A 424 0.35 -25.92 31.38
C THR A 424 -0.68 -25.01 30.71
N ARG A 425 -1.03 -25.30 29.45
CA ARG A 425 -2.25 -24.79 28.83
C ARG A 425 -2.81 -25.85 27.87
N ARG A 426 -4.12 -26.03 27.94
CA ARG A 426 -4.94 -27.07 27.29
C ARG A 426 -4.55 -27.32 25.81
N PRO A 427 -4.68 -28.56 25.29
CA PRO A 427 -4.25 -28.89 23.94
C PRO A 427 -5.11 -28.15 22.90
N ARG A 428 -4.48 -27.38 22.01
CA ARG A 428 -5.06 -27.07 20.70
C ARG A 428 -4.89 -28.30 19.80
N PRO A 429 -5.86 -28.65 18.95
CA PRO A 429 -5.72 -29.74 18.00
C PRO A 429 -4.50 -29.50 17.09
N GLN A 430 -3.71 -30.56 16.89
CA GLN A 430 -2.49 -30.55 16.09
C GLN A 430 -2.82 -30.20 14.64
N THR A 431 -2.19 -29.16 14.11
CA THR A 431 -2.24 -28.83 12.67
C THR A 431 -1.42 -29.86 11.89
N GLU A 432 -2.06 -30.55 10.96
CA GLU A 432 -1.40 -31.34 9.92
C GLU A 432 -0.27 -30.53 9.25
N PRO A 433 0.89 -31.14 8.95
CA PRO A 433 2.00 -30.44 8.32
C PRO A 433 1.61 -29.91 6.93
N PHE A 434 1.72 -28.59 6.77
CA PHE A 434 1.42 -27.87 5.55
C PHE A 434 2.23 -28.40 4.36
N THR A 435 1.56 -29.00 3.37
CA THR A 435 2.19 -29.59 2.17
C THR A 435 1.78 -28.82 0.91
N TYR A 436 2.76 -28.40 0.11
CA TYR A 436 2.55 -27.69 -1.17
C TYR A 436 3.27 -28.40 -2.33
N PRO A 437 2.86 -28.19 -3.59
CA PRO A 437 3.54 -28.79 -4.75
C PRO A 437 4.97 -28.25 -4.85
N ILE A 438 5.98 -29.10 -4.65
CA ILE A 438 7.39 -28.70 -4.68
C ILE A 438 7.87 -28.62 -6.14
N LEU A 439 8.45 -27.48 -6.51
CA LEU A 439 9.18 -27.31 -7.77
C LEU A 439 10.68 -27.43 -7.50
N ALA A 440 11.37 -28.23 -8.29
CA ALA A 440 12.83 -28.29 -8.23
C ALA A 440 13.43 -26.99 -8.78
N TRP A 441 14.46 -26.46 -8.12
CA TRP A 441 15.14 -25.24 -8.57
C TRP A 441 15.65 -25.35 -10.02
N ALA A 442 16.14 -26.53 -10.40
CA ALA A 442 16.62 -26.82 -11.76
C ALA A 442 15.52 -26.77 -12.84
N ASP A 443 14.26 -26.91 -12.43
CA ASP A 443 13.09 -26.90 -13.31
C ASP A 443 12.53 -25.49 -13.51
N ILE A 444 13.09 -24.47 -12.85
CA ILE A 444 12.68 -23.07 -12.99
C ILE A 444 13.71 -22.30 -13.82
N LYS A 445 13.29 -21.78 -14.97
CA LYS A 445 14.10 -20.90 -15.82
C LYS A 445 13.53 -19.49 -15.80
N PHE A 446 14.12 -18.63 -14.98
CA PHE A 446 13.73 -17.23 -14.86
C PHE A 446 13.88 -16.47 -16.18
N GLU A 447 12.90 -15.60 -16.42
CA GLU A 447 12.84 -14.67 -17.53
C GLU A 447 12.86 -13.22 -17.06
N ASP A 448 11.91 -12.41 -17.52
CA ASP A 448 11.91 -10.98 -17.27
C ASP A 448 11.15 -10.65 -16.00
N VAL A 449 11.59 -9.60 -15.30
CA VAL A 449 10.78 -9.02 -14.21
C VAL A 449 9.53 -8.41 -14.85
N ILE A 450 8.37 -8.89 -14.43
CA ILE A 450 7.05 -8.49 -14.96
C ILE A 450 6.26 -7.64 -13.96
N GLY A 451 6.69 -7.60 -12.70
CA GLY A 451 6.12 -6.73 -11.68
C GLY A 451 7.11 -6.50 -10.54
N GLU A 452 7.15 -5.28 -10.03
CA GLU A 452 7.93 -4.95 -8.84
C GLU A 452 7.01 -4.20 -7.88
N GLY A 453 6.82 -4.77 -6.70
CA GLY A 453 5.96 -4.22 -5.66
C GLY A 453 6.76 -3.78 -4.45
N ASN A 454 6.02 -3.34 -3.44
CA ASN A 454 6.56 -2.92 -2.15
C ASN A 454 7.19 -4.08 -1.38
N PHE A 455 6.60 -5.27 -1.51
CA PHE A 455 6.93 -6.45 -0.72
C PHE A 455 7.83 -7.45 -1.45
N GLY A 456 7.91 -7.36 -2.79
CA GLY A 456 8.61 -8.36 -3.58
C GLY A 456 8.70 -8.02 -5.05
N GLN A 457 9.22 -8.97 -5.83
CA GLN A 457 9.26 -8.91 -7.28
C GLN A 457 8.59 -10.15 -7.88
N VAL A 458 8.00 -9.98 -9.05
CA VAL A 458 7.38 -11.03 -9.86
C VAL A 458 8.17 -11.15 -11.14
N ILE A 459 8.67 -12.35 -11.41
CA ILE A 459 9.49 -12.66 -12.58
C ILE A 459 8.73 -13.67 -13.44
N LYS A 460 8.59 -13.41 -14.73
CA LYS A 460 8.14 -14.43 -15.67
C LYS A 460 9.16 -15.57 -15.68
N ALA A 461 8.73 -16.82 -15.70
CA ALA A 461 9.62 -17.96 -15.80
C ALA A 461 9.02 -19.03 -16.71
N MET A 462 9.88 -19.86 -17.29
CA MET A 462 9.49 -21.13 -17.87
C MET A 462 9.75 -22.21 -16.81
N ILE A 463 8.70 -22.88 -16.35
CA ILE A 463 8.82 -23.98 -15.38
C ILE A 463 8.61 -25.33 -16.05
N LYS A 464 9.20 -26.38 -15.49
CA LYS A 464 8.90 -27.77 -15.84
C LYS A 464 8.11 -28.41 -14.69
N LYS A 465 6.85 -28.72 -14.93
CA LYS A 465 5.96 -29.39 -13.97
C LYS A 465 5.44 -30.66 -14.62
N ASP A 466 5.56 -31.79 -13.93
CA ASP A 466 5.11 -33.11 -14.41
C ASP A 466 5.64 -33.46 -15.82
N GLY A 467 6.88 -33.04 -16.11
CA GLY A 467 7.52 -33.24 -17.42
C GLY A 467 7.14 -32.21 -18.49
N VAL A 468 6.11 -31.40 -18.28
CA VAL A 468 5.59 -30.40 -19.22
C VAL A 468 6.19 -29.03 -18.93
N ARG A 469 6.59 -28.31 -19.98
CA ARG A 469 7.07 -26.93 -19.88
C ARG A 469 5.92 -25.95 -20.04
N MET A 470 5.83 -24.98 -19.14
CA MET A 470 4.80 -23.94 -19.19
C MET A 470 5.30 -22.59 -18.67
N ASN A 471 4.64 -21.51 -19.09
CA ASN A 471 4.92 -20.18 -18.55
C ASN A 471 4.32 -20.06 -17.14
N ALA A 472 5.07 -19.43 -16.25
CA ALA A 472 4.68 -19.11 -14.89
C ALA A 472 5.07 -17.68 -14.54
N ALA A 473 4.40 -17.11 -13.55
CA ALA A 473 4.86 -15.94 -12.82
C ALA A 473 5.43 -16.42 -11.48
N VAL A 474 6.68 -16.09 -11.18
CA VAL A 474 7.35 -16.47 -9.92
C VAL A 474 7.48 -15.25 -9.04
N LYS A 475 6.77 -15.27 -7.91
CA LYS A 475 6.83 -14.22 -6.88
C LYS A 475 7.94 -14.57 -5.89
N MET A 476 8.69 -13.56 -5.46
CA MET A 476 9.72 -13.66 -4.43
C MET A 476 9.87 -12.33 -3.67
N LEU A 477 10.36 -12.38 -2.44
CA LEU A 477 10.66 -11.20 -1.63
C LEU A 477 11.96 -10.51 -2.10
N LYS A 478 12.10 -9.22 -1.77
CA LYS A 478 13.37 -8.47 -1.95
C LYS A 478 14.33 -8.79 -0.79
N GLU A 479 15.63 -8.51 -0.98
CA GLU A 479 16.69 -8.85 0.00
C GLU A 479 16.51 -8.20 1.40
N PHE A 480 15.73 -7.13 1.51
CA PHE A 480 15.49 -6.40 2.77
C PHE A 480 14.05 -6.54 3.29
N ALA A 481 13.39 -7.66 3.00
CA ALA A 481 12.03 -7.93 3.48
C ALA A 481 12.00 -8.10 5.01
N SER A 482 11.00 -7.52 5.67
CA SER A 482 10.82 -7.64 7.12
C SER A 482 10.25 -9.02 7.50
N GLU A 483 10.39 -9.43 8.77
CA GLU A 483 9.77 -10.67 9.25
C GLU A 483 8.24 -10.72 9.01
N ASN A 484 7.56 -9.59 9.05
CA ASN A 484 6.14 -9.50 8.71
C ASN A 484 5.90 -9.84 7.23
N ASP A 485 6.75 -9.32 6.34
CA ASP A 485 6.65 -9.59 4.89
C ASP A 485 6.89 -11.08 4.60
N HIS A 486 7.83 -11.71 5.31
CA HIS A 486 8.05 -13.15 5.25
C HIS A 486 6.82 -13.95 5.71
N ARG A 487 6.16 -13.54 6.81
CA ARG A 487 4.93 -14.20 7.30
C ARG A 487 3.77 -14.04 6.33
N ASP A 488 3.53 -12.83 5.81
CA ASP A 488 2.42 -12.59 4.88
C ASP A 488 2.66 -13.31 3.54
N PHE A 489 3.92 -13.39 3.08
CA PHE A 489 4.28 -14.13 1.86
C PHE A 489 4.14 -15.64 2.01
N ALA A 490 4.52 -16.22 3.16
CA ALA A 490 4.25 -17.63 3.46
C ALA A 490 2.74 -17.90 3.61
N GLY A 491 2.00 -16.96 4.20
CA GLY A 491 0.53 -17.03 4.30
C GLY A 491 -0.15 -17.03 2.93
N GLU A 492 0.39 -16.30 1.94
CA GLU A 492 -0.10 -16.33 0.57
C GLU A 492 0.01 -17.72 -0.07
N LEU A 493 1.15 -18.41 0.14
CA LEU A 493 1.31 -19.80 -0.30
C LEU A 493 0.27 -20.71 0.36
N GLU A 494 0.02 -20.53 1.66
CA GLU A 494 -0.97 -21.30 2.40
C GLU A 494 -2.38 -21.13 1.87
N VAL A 495 -2.79 -19.89 1.62
CA VAL A 495 -4.09 -19.58 1.02
C VAL A 495 -4.22 -20.24 -0.35
N LEU A 496 -3.23 -20.04 -1.23
CA LEU A 496 -3.26 -20.59 -2.60
C LEU A 496 -3.33 -22.13 -2.62
N CYS A 497 -2.65 -22.81 -1.69
CA CYS A 497 -2.74 -24.26 -1.54
C CYS A 497 -4.15 -24.72 -1.15
N LYS A 498 -4.78 -24.04 -0.18
CA LYS A 498 -6.13 -24.39 0.31
C LYS A 498 -7.23 -24.07 -0.71
N LEU A 499 -7.04 -23.01 -1.49
CA LEU A 499 -7.98 -22.64 -2.55
C LEU A 499 -8.00 -23.67 -3.68
N GLY A 500 -6.85 -24.22 -4.07
CA GLY A 500 -6.81 -25.19 -5.18
C GLY A 500 -7.16 -24.56 -6.53
N HIS A 501 -7.67 -25.37 -7.47
CA HIS A 501 -7.89 -24.93 -8.84
C HIS A 501 -9.27 -24.29 -9.05
N HIS A 502 -9.29 -23.08 -9.64
CA HIS A 502 -10.52 -22.45 -10.12
C HIS A 502 -10.24 -21.56 -11.36
N PRO A 503 -11.14 -21.52 -12.37
CA PRO A 503 -10.92 -20.76 -13.60
C PRO A 503 -10.77 -19.25 -13.38
N ASN A 504 -11.45 -18.67 -12.39
CA ASN A 504 -11.42 -17.24 -12.08
C ASN A 504 -10.54 -16.87 -10.85
N ILE A 505 -9.69 -17.79 -10.39
CA ILE A 505 -8.68 -17.53 -9.35
C ILE A 505 -7.29 -17.79 -9.96
N ILE A 506 -6.29 -17.01 -9.57
CA ILE A 506 -4.90 -17.27 -9.98
C ILE A 506 -4.41 -18.56 -9.32
N ASN A 507 -4.06 -19.55 -10.13
CA ASN A 507 -3.74 -20.88 -9.63
C ASN A 507 -2.26 -21.04 -9.26
N LEU A 508 -1.99 -21.72 -8.15
CA LEU A 508 -0.65 -22.15 -7.76
C LEU A 508 -0.17 -23.29 -8.66
N LEU A 509 1.01 -23.12 -9.23
CA LEU A 509 1.71 -24.18 -9.98
C LEU A 509 2.61 -24.99 -9.05
N GLY A 510 3.29 -24.31 -8.12
CA GLY A 510 4.08 -24.90 -7.05
C GLY A 510 4.98 -23.88 -6.38
N ALA A 511 5.78 -24.30 -5.41
CA ALA A 511 6.76 -23.45 -4.75
C ALA A 511 8.11 -24.14 -4.63
N CYS A 512 9.17 -23.35 -4.60
CA CYS A 512 10.55 -23.81 -4.46
C CYS A 512 11.21 -23.04 -3.33
N GLU A 513 11.99 -23.72 -2.50
CA GLU A 513 12.90 -23.09 -1.57
C GLU A 513 14.33 -23.32 -2.06
N ASN A 514 15.10 -22.24 -2.20
CA ASN A 514 16.49 -22.32 -2.63
C ASN A 514 17.32 -21.30 -1.85
N ARG A 515 18.38 -21.78 -1.19
CA ARG A 515 19.28 -20.96 -0.35
C ARG A 515 18.56 -20.13 0.72
N GLY A 516 17.50 -20.69 1.33
CA GLY A 516 16.71 -20.03 2.36
C GLY A 516 15.69 -19.00 1.85
N TYR A 517 15.52 -18.88 0.52
CA TYR A 517 14.52 -18.01 -0.09
C TYR A 517 13.36 -18.83 -0.66
N LEU A 518 12.13 -18.38 -0.38
CA LEU A 518 10.90 -18.96 -0.91
C LEU A 518 10.53 -18.32 -2.26
N TYR A 519 10.13 -19.16 -3.22
CA TYR A 519 9.67 -18.78 -4.55
C TYR A 519 8.31 -19.41 -4.80
N ILE A 520 7.30 -18.60 -5.09
CA ILE A 520 5.93 -19.07 -5.37
C ILE A 520 5.67 -18.93 -6.87
N ALA A 521 5.47 -20.05 -7.56
CA ALA A 521 5.13 -20.08 -8.98
C ALA A 521 3.62 -20.19 -9.15
N ILE A 522 3.03 -19.19 -9.79
CA ILE A 522 1.60 -19.12 -10.14
C ILE A 522 1.43 -19.07 -11.66
N GLU A 523 0.20 -19.31 -12.13
CA GLU A 523 -0.11 -19.21 -13.55
C GLU A 523 0.22 -17.82 -14.13
N PHE A 524 0.70 -17.79 -15.36
CA PHE A 524 1.07 -16.54 -16.04
C PHE A 524 -0.15 -15.93 -16.74
N ALA A 525 -0.49 -14.69 -16.39
CA ALA A 525 -1.53 -13.91 -17.05
C ALA A 525 -0.92 -12.95 -18.10
N PRO A 526 -1.09 -13.22 -19.41
CA PRO A 526 -0.33 -12.53 -20.46
C PRO A 526 -0.68 -11.06 -20.63
N PHE A 527 -1.87 -10.62 -20.20
CA PHE A 527 -2.33 -9.24 -20.39
C PHE A 527 -2.15 -8.34 -19.15
N GLY A 528 -1.55 -8.87 -18.07
CA GLY A 528 -1.29 -8.13 -16.84
C GLY A 528 -2.57 -7.89 -16.02
N ASN A 529 -2.58 -6.82 -15.21
CA ASN A 529 -3.72 -6.50 -14.36
C ASN A 529 -4.83 -5.75 -15.11
N LEU A 530 -6.08 -5.93 -14.66
CA LEU A 530 -7.28 -5.40 -15.29
C LEU A 530 -7.32 -3.87 -15.26
N LEU A 531 -6.82 -3.22 -14.21
CA LEU A 531 -6.77 -1.76 -14.13
C LEU A 531 -5.96 -1.15 -15.29
N ASP A 532 -4.75 -1.65 -15.52
CA ASP A 532 -3.90 -1.18 -16.62
C ASP A 532 -4.43 -1.61 -17.99
N PHE A 533 -5.04 -2.79 -18.07
CA PHE A 533 -5.71 -3.27 -19.28
C PHE A 533 -6.87 -2.34 -19.70
N LEU A 534 -7.75 -1.98 -18.76
CA LEU A 534 -8.87 -1.07 -18.99
C LEU A 534 -8.43 0.37 -19.29
N ARG A 535 -7.29 0.82 -18.75
CA ARG A 535 -6.72 2.14 -19.12
C ARG A 535 -6.20 2.14 -20.54
N LYS A 536 -5.46 1.11 -20.94
CA LYS A 536 -4.92 0.97 -22.30
C LYS A 536 -5.99 0.81 -23.38
N SER A 537 -7.20 0.38 -23.01
CA SER A 537 -8.32 0.26 -23.94
C SER A 537 -9.14 1.53 -24.15
N ARG A 538 -8.80 2.65 -23.48
CA ARG A 538 -9.51 3.93 -23.64
C ARG A 538 -9.11 4.63 -24.93
N VAL A 539 -10.03 4.71 -25.88
CA VAL A 539 -9.81 5.34 -27.19
C VAL A 539 -9.83 6.87 -27.07
N LEU A 540 -10.64 7.41 -26.16
CA LEU A 540 -10.71 8.85 -25.88
C LEU A 540 -9.37 9.47 -25.47
N GLU A 541 -8.46 8.69 -24.87
CA GLU A 541 -7.17 9.16 -24.39
C GLU A 541 -6.05 9.01 -25.45
N THR A 542 -6.21 8.09 -26.40
CA THR A 542 -5.16 7.74 -27.38
C THR A 542 -5.44 8.22 -28.80
N ASP A 543 -6.71 8.32 -29.21
CA ASP A 543 -7.14 8.81 -30.51
C ASP A 543 -8.55 9.46 -30.41
N PRO A 544 -8.63 10.72 -29.97
CA PRO A 544 -9.90 11.43 -29.80
C PRO A 544 -10.69 11.62 -31.09
N ALA A 545 -10.01 11.61 -32.25
CA ALA A 545 -10.63 11.77 -33.55
C ALA A 545 -11.38 10.50 -33.96
N PHE A 546 -10.74 9.34 -33.80
CA PHE A 546 -11.38 8.04 -34.04
C PHE A 546 -12.56 7.78 -33.11
N ALA A 547 -12.43 8.14 -31.82
CA ALA A 547 -13.50 8.02 -30.82
C ALA A 547 -14.75 8.84 -31.20
N LYS A 548 -14.55 10.05 -31.74
CA LYS A 548 -15.63 10.95 -32.16
C LYS A 548 -16.32 10.49 -33.44
N GLU A 549 -15.55 9.92 -34.38
CA GLU A 549 -16.08 9.41 -35.66
C GLU A 549 -16.87 8.10 -35.49
N HIS A 550 -16.39 7.19 -34.65
CA HIS A 550 -17.00 5.86 -34.46
C HIS A 550 -17.93 5.80 -33.23
N GLY A 551 -18.00 6.87 -32.43
CA GLY A 551 -18.82 6.93 -31.23
C GLY A 551 -18.38 5.96 -30.13
N THR A 552 -17.12 5.53 -30.12
CA THR A 552 -16.61 4.52 -29.18
C THR A 552 -15.62 5.12 -28.20
N ALA A 553 -15.92 4.98 -26.90
CA ALA A 553 -15.06 5.44 -25.82
C ALA A 553 -13.93 4.44 -25.49
N SER A 554 -14.09 3.17 -25.86
CA SER A 554 -13.16 2.08 -25.60
C SER A 554 -13.10 1.09 -26.76
N THR A 555 -11.96 0.40 -26.89
CA THR A 555 -11.80 -0.74 -27.80
C THR A 555 -12.48 -2.02 -27.28
N LEU A 556 -12.96 -2.03 -26.03
CA LEU A 556 -13.68 -3.14 -25.43
C LEU A 556 -15.19 -2.98 -25.58
N THR A 557 -15.88 -4.09 -25.83
CA THR A 557 -17.35 -4.12 -25.90
C THR A 557 -17.97 -4.18 -24.51
N SER A 558 -19.22 -3.74 -24.37
CA SER A 558 -19.98 -3.89 -23.12
C SER A 558 -20.09 -5.36 -22.67
N GLN A 559 -20.16 -6.29 -23.62
CA GLN A 559 -20.16 -7.72 -23.33
C GLN A 559 -18.84 -8.18 -22.69
N GLN A 560 -17.69 -7.70 -23.15
CA GLN A 560 -16.39 -8.00 -22.54
C GLN A 560 -16.28 -7.39 -21.14
N LEU A 561 -16.78 -6.17 -20.94
CA LEU A 561 -16.82 -5.55 -19.60
C LEU A 561 -17.70 -6.34 -18.62
N LEU A 562 -18.87 -6.78 -19.07
CA LEU A 562 -19.76 -7.66 -18.30
C LEU A 562 -19.12 -9.02 -18.03
N GLN A 563 -18.35 -9.56 -18.98
CA GLN A 563 -17.62 -10.81 -18.79
C GLN A 563 -16.60 -10.68 -17.64
N PHE A 564 -15.82 -9.60 -17.59
CA PHE A 564 -14.89 -9.38 -16.47
C PHE A 564 -15.61 -9.29 -15.13
N ALA A 565 -16.76 -8.58 -15.06
CA ALA A 565 -17.55 -8.52 -13.83
C ALA A 565 -18.10 -9.90 -13.42
N SER A 566 -18.58 -10.69 -14.39
CA SER A 566 -19.06 -12.06 -14.15
C SER A 566 -17.94 -12.98 -13.66
N ASP A 567 -16.76 -12.89 -14.26
CA ASP A 567 -15.58 -13.68 -13.88
C ASP A 567 -15.15 -13.39 -12.45
N VAL A 568 -15.06 -12.11 -12.07
CA VAL A 568 -14.74 -11.70 -10.69
C VAL A 568 -15.80 -12.18 -9.72
N ALA A 569 -17.09 -12.06 -10.05
CA ALA A 569 -18.17 -12.53 -9.20
C ALA A 569 -18.11 -14.05 -8.96
N LYS A 570 -17.83 -14.85 -10.01
CA LYS A 570 -17.65 -16.31 -9.88
C LYS A 570 -16.45 -16.66 -9.00
N GLY A 571 -15.33 -15.94 -9.17
CA GLY A 571 -14.16 -16.10 -8.30
C GLY A 571 -14.47 -15.77 -6.83
N MET A 572 -15.16 -14.67 -6.56
CA MET A 572 -15.52 -14.28 -5.20
C MET A 572 -16.55 -15.20 -4.56
N GLN A 573 -17.49 -15.73 -5.34
CA GLN A 573 -18.40 -16.79 -4.88
C GLN A 573 -17.61 -18.01 -4.42
N TYR A 574 -16.65 -18.47 -5.22
CA TYR A 574 -15.77 -19.58 -4.88
C TYR A 574 -14.98 -19.34 -3.58
N LEU A 575 -14.40 -18.13 -3.42
CA LEU A 575 -13.71 -17.76 -2.18
C LEU A 575 -14.64 -17.79 -0.97
N SER A 576 -15.85 -17.26 -1.10
CA SER A 576 -16.86 -17.27 -0.03
C SER A 576 -17.28 -18.69 0.34
N GLU A 577 -17.48 -19.58 -0.64
CA GLU A 577 -17.81 -21.00 -0.40
C GLU A 577 -16.68 -21.73 0.36
N LYS A 578 -15.43 -21.32 0.11
CA LYS A 578 -14.23 -21.82 0.80
C LYS A 578 -13.94 -21.09 2.13
N GLN A 579 -14.81 -20.17 2.56
CA GLN A 579 -14.64 -19.35 3.77
C GLN A 579 -13.34 -18.54 3.78
N PHE A 580 -12.94 -18.03 2.62
CA PHE A 580 -11.83 -17.09 2.48
C PHE A 580 -12.33 -15.67 2.27
N ILE A 581 -11.71 -14.73 2.97
CA ILE A 581 -11.91 -13.30 2.79
C ILE A 581 -10.68 -12.73 2.08
N HIS A 582 -10.88 -12.08 0.94
CA HIS A 582 -9.80 -11.52 0.12
C HIS A 582 -9.16 -10.30 0.78
N ARG A 583 -9.98 -9.35 1.25
CA ARG A 583 -9.62 -8.11 1.99
C ARG A 583 -8.91 -7.01 1.19
N ASP A 584 -8.58 -7.30 -0.06
CA ASP A 584 -8.05 -6.31 -1.01
C ASP A 584 -8.57 -6.53 -2.44
N LEU A 585 -9.88 -6.72 -2.61
CA LEU A 585 -10.46 -6.88 -3.93
C LEU A 585 -10.46 -5.55 -4.69
N ALA A 586 -9.68 -5.47 -5.76
CA ALA A 586 -9.58 -4.27 -6.60
C ALA A 586 -9.14 -4.64 -8.03
N ALA A 587 -9.43 -3.79 -9.02
CA ALA A 587 -9.06 -4.03 -10.42
C ALA A 587 -7.54 -4.22 -10.66
N ARG A 588 -6.67 -3.71 -9.76
CA ARG A 588 -5.22 -3.94 -9.80
C ARG A 588 -4.81 -5.37 -9.39
N ASN A 589 -5.68 -6.05 -8.65
CA ASN A 589 -5.51 -7.41 -8.14
C ASN A 589 -6.33 -8.42 -8.96
N ILE A 590 -6.92 -7.99 -10.09
CA ILE A 590 -7.49 -8.90 -11.10
C ILE A 590 -6.49 -9.00 -12.24
N LEU A 591 -6.07 -10.21 -12.57
CA LEU A 591 -5.21 -10.52 -13.71
C LEU A 591 -6.04 -10.98 -14.91
N VAL A 592 -5.60 -10.59 -16.11
CA VAL A 592 -6.27 -10.92 -17.37
C VAL A 592 -5.51 -12.04 -18.07
N GLY A 593 -6.12 -13.22 -18.05
CA GLY A 593 -5.60 -14.47 -18.60
C GLY A 593 -5.77 -14.59 -20.11
N GLU A 594 -5.39 -15.75 -20.64
CA GLU A 594 -5.73 -16.13 -22.02
C GLU A 594 -7.24 -16.07 -22.25
N ASN A 595 -7.65 -15.78 -23.49
CA ASN A 595 -9.05 -15.59 -23.87
C ASN A 595 -9.80 -14.49 -23.10
N LEU A 596 -9.07 -13.52 -22.53
CA LEU A 596 -9.61 -12.39 -21.74
C LEU A 596 -10.37 -12.84 -20.49
N VAL A 597 -10.01 -13.98 -19.89
CA VAL A 597 -10.61 -14.45 -18.64
C VAL A 597 -10.07 -13.64 -17.46
N GLY A 598 -10.96 -13.08 -16.64
CA GLY A 598 -10.63 -12.40 -15.39
C GLY A 598 -10.30 -13.38 -14.26
N LYS A 599 -9.17 -13.18 -13.59
CA LYS A 599 -8.68 -14.03 -12.50
C LYS A 599 -8.28 -13.20 -11.28
N ILE A 600 -8.84 -13.51 -10.12
CA ILE A 600 -8.51 -12.85 -8.85
C ILE A 600 -7.12 -13.30 -8.39
N ALA A 601 -6.30 -12.35 -7.96
CA ALA A 601 -4.92 -12.56 -7.56
C ALA A 601 -4.53 -11.70 -6.33
N ASP A 602 -3.31 -11.93 -5.83
CA ASP A 602 -2.69 -11.22 -4.69
C ASP A 602 -3.38 -11.46 -3.34
N PHE A 603 -3.18 -12.66 -2.80
CA PHE A 603 -3.77 -13.13 -1.55
C PHE A 603 -2.97 -12.79 -0.30
N GLY A 604 -1.99 -11.88 -0.39
CA GLY A 604 -1.09 -11.55 0.73
C GLY A 604 -1.81 -11.02 1.99
N LEU A 605 -3.01 -10.44 1.82
CA LEU A 605 -3.85 -9.97 2.93
C LEU A 605 -5.00 -10.92 3.29
N SER A 606 -5.18 -12.01 2.54
CA SER A 606 -6.33 -12.90 2.67
C SER A 606 -6.22 -13.81 3.89
N ARG A 607 -7.37 -14.22 4.44
CA ARG A 607 -7.46 -15.07 5.64
C ARG A 607 -8.60 -16.08 5.49
N GLY A 608 -8.39 -17.30 6.01
CA GLY A 608 -9.38 -18.39 6.00
C GLY A 608 -10.17 -18.45 7.30
N GLU A 609 -10.92 -17.40 7.61
CA GLU A 609 -11.79 -17.29 8.77
C GLU A 609 -13.11 -16.61 8.35
N GLU A 610 -14.25 -17.03 8.92
CA GLU A 610 -15.58 -16.44 8.64
C GLU A 610 -15.68 -14.97 9.05
N VAL A 611 -15.06 -14.62 10.17
CA VAL A 611 -14.99 -13.26 10.71
C VAL A 611 -13.58 -13.01 11.22
N TYR A 612 -12.90 -12.03 10.64
CA TYR A 612 -11.56 -11.64 11.04
C TYR A 612 -11.55 -10.22 11.64
N VAL A 613 -10.94 -10.08 12.82
CA VAL A 613 -10.73 -8.77 13.47
C VAL A 613 -9.24 -8.44 13.43
N LYS A 614 -8.86 -7.42 12.66
CA LYS A 614 -7.45 -7.01 12.53
C LYS A 614 -6.99 -6.33 13.82
N LYS A 615 -6.02 -6.93 14.52
CA LYS A 615 -5.46 -6.39 15.78
C LYS A 615 -4.23 -5.48 15.60
N THR A 616 -3.68 -5.39 14.38
CA THR A 616 -2.45 -4.65 14.09
C THR A 616 -2.64 -3.59 13.00
N MET A 617 -1.97 -2.44 13.18
CA MET A 617 -1.97 -1.33 12.23
C MET A 617 -1.00 -1.63 11.08
N GLY A 618 -1.53 -2.07 9.95
CA GLY A 618 -0.78 -2.24 8.70
C GLY A 618 -1.44 -1.46 7.58
N ARG A 619 -0.74 -1.23 6.46
CA ARG A 619 -1.28 -0.51 5.29
C ARG A 619 -2.59 -1.16 4.81
N LEU A 620 -3.59 -0.34 4.50
CA LEU A 620 -4.94 -0.79 4.14
C LEU A 620 -5.45 -0.07 2.88
N PRO A 621 -6.18 -0.75 1.98
CA PRO A 621 -6.69 -0.19 0.75
C PRO A 621 -7.99 0.61 1.00
N VAL A 622 -7.92 1.71 1.75
CA VAL A 622 -9.09 2.46 2.28
C VAL A 622 -10.22 2.69 1.26
N ARG A 623 -9.89 3.00 -0.01
CA ARG A 623 -10.89 3.25 -1.06
C ARG A 623 -11.72 2.02 -1.46
N TRP A 624 -11.25 0.82 -1.17
CA TRP A 624 -11.88 -0.46 -1.50
C TRP A 624 -12.39 -1.21 -0.26
N MET A 625 -12.35 -0.58 0.91
CA MET A 625 -12.81 -1.22 2.15
C MET A 625 -14.29 -0.93 2.39
N ALA A 626 -15.01 -1.96 2.83
CA ALA A 626 -16.37 -1.82 3.34
C ALA A 626 -16.42 -0.95 4.61
N ILE A 627 -17.57 -0.33 4.87
CA ILE A 627 -17.72 0.66 5.95
C ILE A 627 -17.50 0.04 7.34
N GLU A 628 -17.93 -1.21 7.55
CA GLU A 628 -17.72 -1.97 8.77
C GLU A 628 -16.25 -2.35 8.97
N SER A 629 -15.52 -2.60 7.87
CA SER A 629 -14.08 -2.84 7.92
C SER A 629 -13.32 -1.56 8.30
N LEU A 630 -13.76 -0.41 7.80
CA LEU A 630 -13.16 0.89 8.12
C LEU A 630 -13.43 1.30 9.56
N ASN A 631 -14.66 1.16 10.03
CA ASN A 631 -15.07 1.65 11.35
C ASN A 631 -14.68 0.70 12.49
N TYR A 632 -14.73 -0.61 12.25
CA TYR A 632 -14.63 -1.62 13.31
C TYR A 632 -13.50 -2.62 13.09
N SER A 633 -12.75 -2.53 11.98
CA SER A 633 -11.71 -3.51 11.62
C SER A 633 -12.24 -4.95 11.52
N VAL A 634 -13.54 -5.09 11.22
CA VAL A 634 -14.24 -6.38 11.03
C VAL A 634 -14.28 -6.70 9.54
N TYR A 635 -13.75 -7.87 9.18
CA TYR A 635 -13.76 -8.39 7.83
C TYR A 635 -14.62 -9.65 7.78
N THR A 636 -15.47 -9.74 6.76
CA THR A 636 -16.33 -10.90 6.46
C THR A 636 -16.37 -11.13 4.95
N THR A 637 -16.94 -12.25 4.49
CA THR A 637 -17.19 -12.43 3.05
C THR A 637 -18.10 -11.35 2.46
N LYS A 638 -18.93 -10.69 3.28
CA LYS A 638 -19.76 -9.54 2.88
C LYS A 638 -18.96 -8.25 2.72
N SER A 639 -17.81 -8.13 3.37
CA SER A 639 -16.95 -6.96 3.21
C SER A 639 -16.18 -6.95 1.89
N ASP A 640 -16.09 -8.09 1.20
CA ASP A 640 -15.53 -8.16 -0.16
C ASP A 640 -16.59 -7.91 -1.26
N VAL A 641 -17.88 -7.88 -0.91
CA VAL A 641 -19.00 -7.53 -1.80
C VAL A 641 -19.18 -6.03 -1.78
#